data_AF-A0A2N6FMD1-F1
#
_entry.id   AF-A0A2N6FMD1-F1
#
_cell.length_a   1.000
_cell.length_b   1.000
_cell.length_c   1.000
_cell.angle_alpha   90.00
_cell.angle_beta   90.00
_cell.angle_gamma   90.00
#
_symmetry.space_group_name_H-M   'P 1'
#
loop_
_entity.id
_entity.type
_entity.pdbx_description
1 polymer ?
#
loop_
_entity_poly.entity_id
_entity_poly.type
_entity_poly.pdbx_seq_one_letter_code
_entity_poly.pdbx_strand_id
1 'polypeptide(L)'
;MKFVIFLFFFITTLFANSTILTEEEKTWIENNNIRVGITDLYPLSYLNKDYQRDGFANDILDLIIKKFQIKTKTVDINQGNIEFAFENGEIYLLPIINNSKINGDWGVNSSEILKIKNILFVKKEENKINSYNDLNDKRVAVINGTGTISNIKKRHSKIEIVETKKIEESVQKLLEGSVDALIASPIIIQKYLESNLIIDLKAMPLISFEPSIFYFYVNREKPVLQSILEKGLDSISIKEEKELFDKWFLKDVADLPLLLSKEEVDYLERKRNINLCVDPDWMPFEKIEDHKHVGIVADYIKDFEKKIGVPLTLVETKDWTESLAYMKNRKCDVLSFVMDIKSRRGYMNFTKPYVNEPLVLVTKRNVSFISDLKSFENKKIGIQKNFAYNEIIRRIYPNLQVVDVNHLRDGLKRVERGEIFGQVTTHLNVAYAFQEEFYGSLQISGKFDEKWHLSVGVRNDDPILLNIFEKVVASITDETKQRIINKWVTIKYEKSIDYKLFWSIVAFFLFIFSLILYTYIMQRRYIRKLTKVKEEIEMLNSTLEKKVQLRTQELELSNKKLKIKTSELEYLNNTLDTRIKEEINNRKKQEQLLIQQSKLAEMGEMISMIAHQWRQPLSALSTIIQNVHLRYSLGKLDKEYLDKQRVLSNALTEKMSQTINDFRNFFKPNKEKQPFSIGDALQQTIFLIDDSFKSNNIKIENMISDDVIIYGFESELSQVLLNIITNSKDAFLETKIKNPVITIKTKRAQTHIRILISDNAGGINESIINKIFEPYFTTKDSYNGTGLGLYMSKMIIEQNMQGHLSVKNIPNGVKFSIYIPININNELSIKNKI
;
A
#
# COMPACT_ATOMS: atom_id res chain seq x y z
N MET A 1 -47.06 44.11 43.11
CA MET A 1 -47.86 43.60 41.98
C MET A 1 -47.33 44.23 40.70
N LYS A 2 -46.78 43.41 39.79
CA LYS A 2 -46.21 43.73 38.45
C LYS A 2 -44.98 44.66 38.43
N PHE A 3 -43.97 44.55 37.56
CA PHE A 3 -43.36 43.50 36.71
C PHE A 3 -42.02 44.14 36.27
N VAL A 4 -40.88 43.45 36.31
CA VAL A 4 -39.56 44.02 35.93
C VAL A 4 -39.06 43.43 34.61
N ILE A 5 -38.46 44.29 33.80
CA ILE A 5 -38.02 44.12 32.42
C ILE A 5 -36.48 44.05 32.35
N PHE A 6 -36.00 43.07 31.57
CA PHE A 6 -34.80 43.01 30.71
C PHE A 6 -33.34 42.91 31.22
N LEU A 7 -32.70 41.85 30.69
CA LEU A 7 -31.35 41.73 30.07
C LEU A 7 -30.08 41.65 30.95
N PHE A 8 -29.40 40.49 30.95
CA PHE A 8 -28.01 40.29 30.42
C PHE A 8 -27.50 38.82 30.53
N PHE A 9 -26.82 38.39 29.47
CA PHE A 9 -25.74 37.38 29.27
C PHE A 9 -25.33 36.31 30.33
N PHE A 10 -25.22 35.07 29.84
CA PHE A 10 -24.08 34.12 29.91
C PHE A 10 -23.31 33.88 31.25
N ILE A 11 -23.57 32.74 31.91
CA ILE A 11 -22.65 31.91 32.76
C ILE A 11 -23.16 30.44 32.70
N THR A 12 -22.70 29.64 31.73
CA THR A 12 -21.77 28.47 31.84
C THR A 12 -22.23 27.27 32.70
N THR A 13 -22.65 26.17 32.05
CA THR A 13 -21.98 24.83 31.96
C THR A 13 -21.87 23.99 33.23
N LEU A 14 -22.50 22.80 33.21
CA LEU A 14 -21.99 21.54 33.80
C LEU A 14 -22.88 20.34 33.40
N PHE A 15 -22.92 20.04 32.11
CA PHE A 15 -22.93 18.64 31.68
C PHE A 15 -21.63 18.45 30.93
N ALA A 16 -20.60 18.03 31.64
CA ALA A 16 -19.35 17.63 31.03
C ALA A 16 -19.64 16.51 30.03
N ASN A 17 -19.08 16.59 28.83
CA ASN A 17 -18.95 15.43 27.95
C ASN A 17 -18.30 14.31 28.78
N SER A 18 -19.01 13.21 29.01
CA SER A 18 -18.54 12.08 29.82
C SER A 18 -17.26 11.43 29.28
N THR A 19 -16.86 11.73 28.04
CA THR A 19 -15.70 11.13 27.35
C THR A 19 -14.44 12.00 27.35
N ILE A 20 -14.48 13.22 27.91
CA ILE A 20 -13.32 14.14 27.93
C ILE A 20 -12.56 14.00 29.26
N LEU A 21 -11.24 13.83 29.15
CA LEU A 21 -10.34 13.79 30.31
C LEU A 21 -10.22 15.17 30.97
N THR A 22 -10.27 15.21 32.30
CA THR A 22 -9.97 16.42 33.09
C THR A 22 -8.48 16.75 33.04
N GLU A 23 -8.10 17.98 33.36
CA GLU A 23 -6.68 18.36 33.44
C GLU A 23 -5.93 17.56 34.53
N GLU A 24 -6.61 17.19 35.61
CA GLU A 24 -6.08 16.29 36.64
C GLU A 24 -5.77 14.90 36.06
N GLU A 25 -6.69 14.33 35.29
CA GLU A 25 -6.51 13.01 34.66
C GLU A 25 -5.39 13.03 33.60
N LYS A 26 -5.30 14.09 32.78
CA LYS A 26 -4.21 14.25 31.80
C LYS A 26 -2.85 14.34 32.50
N THR A 27 -2.75 15.18 33.52
CA THR A 27 -1.53 15.33 34.33
C THR A 27 -1.17 14.01 35.02
N TRP A 28 -2.17 13.26 35.49
CA TRP A 28 -1.96 11.96 36.08
C TRP A 28 -1.41 10.94 35.07
N ILE A 29 -1.95 10.90 33.84
CA ILE A 29 -1.48 10.01 32.77
C ILE A 29 -0.02 10.30 32.39
N GLU A 30 0.37 11.56 32.30
CA GLU A 30 1.75 11.94 31.94
C GLU A 30 2.78 11.44 32.96
N ASN A 31 2.42 11.47 34.23
CA ASN A 31 3.28 11.19 35.38
C ASN A 31 3.24 9.74 35.89
N ASN A 32 2.28 8.92 35.45
CA ASN A 32 2.12 7.55 35.93
C ASN A 32 2.36 6.51 34.83
N ASN A 33 2.83 5.33 35.25
CA ASN A 33 2.92 4.15 34.40
C ASN A 33 2.09 3.03 35.02
N ILE A 34 1.05 2.59 34.33
CA ILE A 34 0.10 1.62 34.86
C ILE A 34 0.68 0.22 34.77
N ARG A 35 0.76 -0.46 35.91
CA ARG A 35 1.15 -1.87 35.99
C ARG A 35 -0.07 -2.73 35.73
N VAL A 36 -0.11 -3.38 34.56
CA VAL A 36 -1.23 -4.21 34.11
C VAL A 36 -0.89 -5.67 34.37
N GLY A 37 -1.63 -6.31 35.28
CA GLY A 37 -1.53 -7.75 35.51
C GLY A 37 -2.15 -8.54 34.36
N ILE A 38 -1.58 -9.68 33.99
CA ILE A 38 -2.18 -10.58 32.99
C ILE A 38 -2.52 -11.92 33.63
N THR A 39 -3.72 -12.42 33.34
CA THR A 39 -4.12 -13.78 33.69
C THR A 39 -4.20 -14.62 32.43
N ASP A 40 -3.96 -15.92 32.53
CA ASP A 40 -4.07 -16.85 31.40
C ASP A 40 -5.50 -17.38 31.27
N LEU A 41 -6.33 -16.61 30.55
CA LEU A 41 -7.71 -16.92 30.21
C LEU A 41 -7.92 -16.77 28.71
N TYR A 42 -7.29 -17.64 27.92
CA TYR A 42 -7.44 -17.67 26.47
C TYR A 42 -8.90 -17.94 26.02
N PRO A 43 -9.44 -17.22 25.01
CA PRO A 43 -8.84 -16.13 24.22
C PRO A 43 -9.15 -14.72 24.77
N LEU A 44 -9.59 -14.57 26.01
CA LEU A 44 -10.06 -13.29 26.57
C LEU A 44 -8.90 -12.41 27.08
N SER A 45 -7.92 -13.00 27.74
CA SER A 45 -6.69 -12.33 28.17
C SER A 45 -5.61 -13.39 28.36
N TYR A 46 -4.44 -13.22 27.75
CA TYR A 46 -3.29 -14.12 27.90
C TYR A 46 -2.01 -13.42 27.42
N LEU A 47 -0.85 -14.04 27.65
CA LEU A 47 0.40 -13.66 27.00
C LEU A 47 0.61 -14.53 25.76
N ASN A 48 0.82 -13.89 24.60
CA ASN A 48 1.12 -14.61 23.37
C ASN A 48 2.57 -15.17 23.38
N LYS A 49 2.96 -15.85 22.28
CA LYS A 49 4.29 -16.45 22.14
C LYS A 49 5.45 -15.45 22.22
N ASP A 50 5.18 -14.17 21.97
CA ASP A 50 6.15 -13.08 22.02
C ASP A 50 6.14 -12.37 23.39
N TYR A 51 5.48 -12.95 24.40
CA TYR A 51 5.28 -12.38 25.74
C TYR A 51 4.58 -11.01 25.75
N GLN A 52 3.77 -10.75 24.72
CA GLN A 52 2.91 -9.57 24.66
C GLN A 52 1.50 -9.91 25.12
N ARG A 53 0.82 -8.94 25.73
CA ARG A 53 -0.59 -9.09 26.11
C ARG A 53 -1.44 -9.26 24.84
N ASP A 54 -2.33 -10.23 24.86
CA ASP A 54 -3.20 -10.56 23.74
C ASP A 54 -4.54 -11.09 24.26
N GLY A 55 -5.59 -11.04 23.44
CA GLY A 55 -6.95 -11.43 23.82
C GLY A 55 -7.94 -10.28 23.86
N PHE A 56 -9.22 -10.61 23.80
CA PHE A 56 -10.33 -9.65 23.64
C PHE A 56 -10.31 -8.50 24.67
N ALA A 57 -10.15 -8.80 25.96
CA ALA A 57 -10.15 -7.78 27.00
C ALA A 57 -8.87 -6.92 26.98
N ASN A 58 -7.75 -7.51 26.56
CA ASN A 58 -6.50 -6.77 26.36
C ASN A 58 -6.60 -5.82 25.16
N ASP A 59 -7.28 -6.24 24.09
CA ASP A 59 -7.54 -5.39 22.93
C ASP A 59 -8.46 -4.19 23.25
N ILE A 60 -9.50 -4.39 24.07
CA ILE A 60 -10.33 -3.28 24.59
C ILE A 60 -9.45 -2.32 25.37
N LEU A 61 -8.60 -2.84 26.26
CA LEU A 61 -7.68 -2.02 27.04
C LEU A 61 -6.68 -1.28 26.15
N ASP A 62 -6.14 -1.92 25.12
CA ASP A 62 -5.21 -1.32 24.16
C ASP A 62 -5.85 -0.19 23.36
N LEU A 63 -7.14 -0.31 23.04
CA LEU A 63 -7.90 0.75 22.39
C LEU A 63 -7.99 1.99 23.30
N ILE A 64 -8.29 1.80 24.59
CA ILE A 64 -8.34 2.88 25.59
C ILE A 64 -6.96 3.51 25.77
N ILE A 65 -5.94 2.69 25.92
CA ILE A 65 -4.54 3.11 26.07
C ILE A 65 -4.12 3.97 24.88
N LYS A 66 -4.48 3.57 23.66
CA LYS A 66 -4.17 4.33 22.45
C LYS A 66 -4.92 5.65 22.39
N LYS A 67 -6.22 5.66 22.73
CA LYS A 67 -7.05 6.88 22.70
C LYS A 67 -6.54 7.94 23.69
N PHE A 68 -6.10 7.51 24.87
CA PHE A 68 -5.68 8.40 25.94
C PHE A 68 -4.16 8.47 26.15
N GLN A 69 -3.38 7.83 25.27
CA GLN A 69 -1.91 7.81 25.29
C GLN A 69 -1.32 7.37 26.64
N ILE A 70 -1.95 6.36 27.25
CA ILE A 70 -1.61 5.89 28.58
C ILE A 70 -0.34 5.04 28.56
N LYS A 71 0.63 5.34 29.44
CA LYS A 71 1.83 4.51 29.60
C LYS A 71 1.48 3.28 30.44
N THR A 72 1.79 2.09 29.94
CA THR A 72 1.54 0.83 30.66
C THR A 72 2.77 -0.07 30.67
N LYS A 73 2.87 -0.89 31.72
CA LYS A 73 3.86 -1.95 31.89
C LYS A 73 3.13 -3.25 32.24
N THR A 74 3.31 -4.28 31.44
CA THR A 74 2.72 -5.60 31.68
C THR A 74 3.48 -6.32 32.81
N VAL A 75 2.74 -6.95 33.72
CA VAL A 75 3.25 -7.77 34.82
C VAL A 75 2.59 -9.15 34.71
N ASP A 76 3.40 -10.19 34.51
CA ASP A 76 2.91 -11.57 34.52
C ASP A 76 2.66 -12.00 35.97
N ILE A 77 1.43 -12.42 36.26
CA ILE A 77 1.00 -12.81 37.60
C ILE A 77 0.43 -14.22 37.59
N ASN A 78 0.83 -15.03 38.57
CA ASN A 78 0.19 -16.32 38.78
C ASN A 78 -1.23 -16.09 39.33
N GLN A 79 -2.25 -16.75 38.76
CA GLN A 79 -3.66 -16.62 39.16
C GLN A 79 -3.92 -16.82 40.66
N GLY A 80 -3.05 -17.55 41.37
CA GLY A 80 -3.12 -17.74 42.82
C GLY A 80 -2.70 -16.53 43.67
N ASN A 81 -2.03 -15.52 43.09
CA ASN A 81 -1.40 -14.42 43.82
C ASN A 81 -1.95 -13.03 43.44
N ILE A 82 -3.10 -12.97 42.77
CA ILE A 82 -3.70 -11.70 42.29
C ILE A 82 -3.93 -10.73 43.46
N GLU A 83 -4.47 -11.22 44.58
CA GLU A 83 -4.74 -10.43 45.79
C GLU A 83 -3.46 -9.78 46.34
N PHE A 84 -2.42 -10.60 46.58
CA PHE A 84 -1.12 -10.13 47.06
C PHE A 84 -0.47 -9.11 46.10
N ALA A 85 -0.66 -9.28 44.79
CA ALA A 85 -0.13 -8.35 43.78
C ALA A 85 -0.85 -6.98 43.83
N PHE A 86 -2.14 -6.94 44.15
CA PHE A 86 -2.86 -5.67 44.36
C PHE A 86 -2.49 -5.02 45.69
N GLU A 87 -2.42 -5.78 46.79
CA GLU A 87 -2.08 -5.27 48.13
C GLU A 87 -0.67 -4.66 48.19
N ASN A 88 0.31 -5.28 47.54
CA ASN A 88 1.68 -4.76 47.50
C ASN A 88 1.92 -3.72 46.38
N GLY A 89 0.87 -3.36 45.64
CA GLY A 89 0.96 -2.40 44.54
C GLY A 89 1.83 -2.88 43.37
N GLU A 90 2.02 -4.19 43.21
CA GLU A 90 2.71 -4.78 42.05
C GLU A 90 1.92 -4.56 40.77
N ILE A 91 0.58 -4.57 40.87
CA ILE A 91 -0.34 -4.27 39.76
C ILE A 91 -1.39 -3.23 40.19
N TYR A 92 -1.82 -2.43 39.21
CA TYR A 92 -2.86 -1.40 39.40
C TYR A 92 -4.14 -1.73 38.63
N LEU A 93 -4.05 -2.60 37.62
CA LEU A 93 -5.14 -2.95 36.72
C LEU A 93 -5.07 -4.43 36.35
N LEU A 94 -6.22 -5.10 36.39
CA LEU A 94 -6.43 -6.40 35.78
C LEU A 94 -7.41 -6.25 34.60
N PRO A 95 -7.02 -6.62 33.36
CA PRO A 95 -7.86 -6.49 32.17
C PRO A 95 -9.08 -7.40 32.17
N ILE A 96 -9.12 -8.44 33.00
CA ILE A 96 -10.31 -9.28 33.08
C ILE A 96 -10.45 -9.92 34.46
N ILE A 97 -11.62 -9.75 35.07
CA ILE A 97 -12.03 -10.47 36.27
C ILE A 97 -13.53 -10.76 36.24
N ASN A 98 -13.98 -11.81 36.95
CA ASN A 98 -15.40 -12.13 37.11
C ASN A 98 -15.92 -11.71 38.50
N ASN A 99 -17.14 -11.16 38.53
CA ASN A 99 -17.93 -10.78 39.72
C ASN A 99 -17.87 -11.75 40.91
N SER A 100 -17.80 -13.06 40.66
CA SER A 100 -17.92 -14.08 41.70
C SER A 100 -16.80 -14.15 42.76
N LYS A 101 -15.63 -13.56 42.47
CA LYS A 101 -14.37 -13.95 43.15
C LYS A 101 -13.75 -12.87 44.03
N ILE A 102 -14.43 -11.75 44.27
CA ILE A 102 -13.85 -10.67 45.04
C ILE A 102 -14.80 -10.24 46.16
N ASN A 103 -14.68 -10.94 47.29
CA ASN A 103 -15.21 -10.47 48.57
C ASN A 103 -14.20 -9.56 49.30
N GLY A 104 -13.33 -8.85 48.57
CA GLY A 104 -12.22 -8.09 49.15
C GLY A 104 -12.22 -6.61 48.76
N ASP A 105 -11.71 -5.77 49.67
CA ASP A 105 -11.70 -4.31 49.56
C ASP A 105 -10.56 -3.72 48.69
N TRP A 106 -9.81 -4.56 47.96
CA TRP A 106 -8.55 -4.21 47.29
C TRP A 106 -8.72 -3.52 45.92
N GLY A 107 -9.94 -3.43 45.39
CA GLY A 107 -10.17 -2.75 44.12
C GLY A 107 -11.63 -2.47 43.82
N VAL A 108 -11.87 -2.02 42.60
CA VAL A 108 -13.18 -1.61 42.09
C VAL A 108 -13.34 -2.10 40.65
N ASN A 109 -14.52 -2.65 40.34
CA ASN A 109 -14.89 -3.05 38.99
C ASN A 109 -15.18 -1.81 38.13
N SER A 110 -14.84 -1.87 36.84
CA SER A 110 -15.40 -0.97 35.82
C SER A 110 -16.87 -1.31 35.51
N SER A 111 -17.47 -0.60 34.56
CA SER A 111 -18.62 -1.11 33.80
C SER A 111 -18.33 -2.47 33.13
N GLU A 112 -19.41 -3.18 32.83
CA GLU A 112 -19.40 -4.51 32.19
C GLU A 112 -18.67 -4.46 30.84
N ILE A 113 -17.62 -5.26 30.68
CA ILE A 113 -16.88 -5.37 29.41
C ILE A 113 -17.38 -6.52 28.54
N LEU A 114 -17.87 -7.60 29.16
CA LEU A 114 -18.31 -8.79 28.44
C LEU A 114 -19.18 -9.68 29.33
N LYS A 115 -20.23 -10.25 28.75
CA LYS A 115 -21.09 -11.23 29.42
C LYS A 115 -21.22 -12.47 28.57
N ILE A 116 -20.77 -13.60 29.10
CA ILE A 116 -20.72 -14.87 28.38
C ILE A 116 -21.57 -15.93 29.07
N LYS A 117 -22.50 -16.52 28.32
CA LYS A 117 -23.32 -17.64 28.80
C LYS A 117 -22.48 -18.91 28.88
N ASN A 118 -22.61 -19.65 29.99
CA ASN A 118 -22.00 -20.98 30.12
C ASN A 118 -23.03 -22.05 29.77
N ILE A 119 -22.62 -23.09 29.05
CA ILE A 119 -23.47 -24.23 28.72
C ILE A 119 -22.75 -25.54 29.03
N LEU A 120 -23.52 -26.62 29.05
CA LEU A 120 -23.01 -27.95 29.24
C LEU A 120 -22.45 -28.52 27.93
N PHE A 121 -21.34 -29.25 28.01
CA PHE A 121 -20.80 -30.09 26.95
C PHE A 121 -20.65 -31.52 27.46
N VAL A 122 -20.95 -32.47 26.58
CA VAL A 122 -20.86 -33.91 26.84
C VAL A 122 -20.19 -34.59 25.64
N LYS A 123 -19.82 -35.87 25.78
CA LYS A 123 -19.37 -36.66 24.63
C LYS A 123 -20.48 -36.80 23.59
N LYS A 124 -20.12 -36.94 22.32
CA LYS A 124 -21.07 -37.03 21.21
C LYS A 124 -21.99 -38.25 21.37
N GLU A 125 -21.46 -39.39 21.80
CA GLU A 125 -22.23 -40.60 22.10
C GLU A 125 -23.09 -40.54 23.37
N GLU A 126 -22.94 -39.52 24.23
CA GLU A 126 -23.68 -39.43 25.49
C GLU A 126 -25.14 -39.02 25.26
N ASN A 127 -26.09 -39.92 25.51
CA ASN A 127 -27.51 -39.70 25.22
C ASN A 127 -28.41 -39.68 26.48
N LYS A 128 -27.83 -39.87 27.67
CA LYS A 128 -28.57 -39.95 28.94
C LYS A 128 -28.74 -38.59 29.62
N ILE A 129 -27.92 -37.60 29.26
CA ILE A 129 -27.98 -36.25 29.82
C ILE A 129 -28.72 -35.35 28.84
N ASN A 130 -29.99 -35.03 29.11
CA ASN A 130 -30.83 -34.20 28.24
C ASN A 130 -31.43 -32.98 28.97
N SER A 131 -31.40 -32.98 30.30
CA SER A 131 -31.94 -31.94 31.15
C SER A 131 -31.04 -31.66 32.35
N TYR A 132 -31.32 -30.57 33.06
CA TYR A 132 -30.66 -30.21 34.31
C TYR A 132 -30.72 -31.30 35.39
N ASN A 133 -31.84 -32.03 35.47
CA ASN A 133 -32.03 -33.04 36.49
C ASN A 133 -31.17 -34.29 36.27
N ASP A 134 -30.75 -34.53 35.01
CA ASP A 134 -29.90 -35.66 34.64
C ASP A 134 -28.43 -35.46 35.07
N LEU A 135 -28.09 -34.25 35.55
CA LEU A 135 -26.78 -33.93 36.11
C LEU A 135 -26.65 -34.24 37.60
N ASN A 136 -27.74 -34.64 38.27
CA ASN A 136 -27.67 -35.04 39.67
C ASN A 136 -26.74 -36.24 39.82
N ASP A 137 -25.83 -36.17 40.78
CA ASP A 137 -24.82 -37.19 41.09
C ASP A 137 -23.84 -37.47 39.92
N LYS A 138 -23.81 -36.58 38.92
CA LYS A 138 -22.83 -36.61 37.82
C LYS A 138 -21.61 -35.78 38.16
N ARG A 139 -20.44 -36.25 37.70
CA ARG A 139 -19.18 -35.52 37.81
C ARG A 139 -19.10 -34.51 36.68
N VAL A 140 -19.08 -33.23 37.02
CA VAL A 140 -19.09 -32.15 36.04
C VAL A 140 -17.84 -31.29 36.20
N ALA A 141 -17.00 -31.25 35.15
CA ALA A 141 -15.80 -30.42 35.14
C ALA A 141 -16.15 -28.94 34.98
N VAL A 142 -15.57 -28.09 35.84
CA VAL A 142 -15.75 -26.64 35.79
C VAL A 142 -14.41 -25.96 36.07
N ILE A 143 -14.02 -25.03 35.19
CA ILE A 143 -12.78 -24.27 35.36
C ILE A 143 -12.88 -23.37 36.59
N ASN A 144 -11.94 -23.53 37.51
CA ASN A 144 -11.82 -22.71 38.71
C ASN A 144 -11.52 -21.25 38.33
N GLY A 145 -12.10 -20.30 39.06
CA GLY A 145 -11.93 -18.86 38.81
C GLY A 145 -12.87 -18.24 37.79
N THR A 146 -13.68 -19.04 37.08
CA THR A 146 -14.71 -18.54 36.15
C THR A 146 -16.00 -18.08 36.83
N GLY A 147 -16.11 -18.19 38.16
CA GLY A 147 -17.28 -17.80 38.95
C GLY A 147 -18.52 -18.66 38.83
N THR A 148 -18.45 -19.67 37.98
CA THR A 148 -19.55 -20.59 37.71
C THR A 148 -19.81 -21.52 38.91
N ILE A 149 -18.76 -21.91 39.65
CA ILE A 149 -18.83 -22.92 40.71
C ILE A 149 -19.73 -22.52 41.88
N SER A 150 -19.61 -21.29 42.40
CA SER A 150 -20.41 -20.83 43.55
C SER A 150 -21.90 -20.78 43.22
N ASN A 151 -22.24 -20.34 42.01
CA ASN A 151 -23.61 -20.31 41.51
C ASN A 151 -24.19 -21.71 41.33
N ILE A 152 -23.39 -22.65 40.79
CA ILE A 152 -23.81 -24.05 40.65
C ILE A 152 -24.03 -24.69 42.03
N LYS A 153 -23.07 -24.57 42.96
CA LYS A 153 -23.21 -25.11 44.33
C LYS A 153 -24.43 -24.54 45.07
N LYS A 154 -24.79 -23.27 44.84
CA LYS A 154 -25.95 -22.61 45.47
C LYS A 154 -27.30 -23.08 44.92
N ARG A 155 -27.40 -23.36 43.62
CA ARG A 155 -28.68 -23.70 42.94
C ARG A 155 -28.85 -25.18 42.62
N HIS A 156 -27.74 -25.93 42.54
CA HIS A 156 -27.69 -27.31 42.09
C HIS A 156 -26.70 -28.13 42.95
N SER A 157 -26.99 -28.27 44.24
CA SER A 157 -26.10 -28.89 45.23
C SER A 157 -25.83 -30.39 45.03
N LYS A 158 -26.61 -31.07 44.19
CA LYS A 158 -26.47 -32.49 43.86
C LYS A 158 -25.49 -32.78 42.72
N ILE A 159 -24.96 -31.76 42.04
CA ILE A 159 -23.95 -31.96 40.99
C ILE A 159 -22.58 -32.09 41.64
N GLU A 160 -21.85 -33.16 41.32
CA GLU A 160 -20.48 -33.35 41.81
C GLU A 160 -19.51 -32.52 40.96
N ILE A 161 -19.04 -31.39 41.49
CA ILE A 161 -18.17 -30.48 40.76
C ILE A 161 -16.71 -30.93 40.84
N VAL A 162 -16.11 -31.17 39.67
CA VAL A 162 -14.68 -31.43 39.52
C VAL A 162 -14.01 -30.14 39.05
N GLU A 163 -13.27 -29.50 39.96
CA GLU A 163 -12.60 -28.23 39.66
C GLU A 163 -11.33 -28.46 38.83
N THR A 164 -11.18 -27.72 37.74
CA THR A 164 -10.02 -27.78 36.83
C THR A 164 -9.33 -26.42 36.72
N LYS A 165 -8.07 -26.39 36.28
CA LYS A 165 -7.31 -25.14 36.14
C LYS A 165 -7.49 -24.46 34.78
N LYS A 166 -7.65 -25.25 33.71
CA LYS A 166 -7.76 -24.76 32.33
C LYS A 166 -8.78 -25.56 31.52
N ILE A 167 -9.18 -25.02 30.36
CA ILE A 167 -10.15 -25.69 29.46
C ILE A 167 -9.62 -27.02 28.93
N GLU A 168 -8.33 -27.10 28.62
CA GLU A 168 -7.63 -28.32 28.20
C GLU A 168 -7.84 -29.48 29.17
N GLU A 169 -7.56 -29.24 30.46
CA GLU A 169 -7.75 -30.25 31.51
C GLU A 169 -9.20 -30.72 31.61
N SER A 170 -10.16 -29.80 31.43
CA SER A 170 -11.60 -30.10 31.48
C SER A 170 -12.03 -30.97 30.31
N VAL A 171 -11.57 -30.64 29.11
CA VAL A 171 -11.86 -31.39 27.88
C VAL A 171 -11.20 -32.77 27.94
N GLN A 172 -9.94 -32.86 28.37
CA GLN A 172 -9.22 -34.12 28.50
C GLN A 172 -9.92 -35.06 29.51
N LYS A 173 -10.26 -34.57 30.70
CA LYS A 173 -11.01 -35.36 31.70
C LYS A 173 -12.35 -35.86 31.16
N LEU A 174 -13.04 -35.06 30.34
CA LEU A 174 -14.29 -35.47 29.72
C LEU A 174 -14.04 -36.56 28.68
N LEU A 175 -13.07 -36.39 27.79
CA LEU A 175 -12.71 -37.38 26.77
C LEU A 175 -12.26 -38.72 27.39
N GLU A 176 -11.52 -38.68 28.49
CA GLU A 176 -11.07 -39.87 29.25
C GLU A 176 -12.22 -40.57 30.01
N GLY A 177 -13.37 -39.91 30.19
CA GLY A 177 -14.49 -40.42 31.01
C GLY A 177 -14.27 -40.25 32.52
N SER A 178 -13.29 -39.45 32.92
CA SER A 178 -13.05 -39.04 34.32
C SER A 178 -14.12 -38.09 34.84
N VAL A 179 -14.87 -37.43 33.94
CA VAL A 179 -16.09 -36.66 34.24
C VAL A 179 -17.17 -37.01 33.22
N ASP A 180 -18.44 -36.82 33.58
CA ASP A 180 -19.61 -37.09 32.75
C ASP A 180 -19.95 -35.92 31.82
N ALA A 181 -19.65 -34.69 32.25
CA ALA A 181 -19.91 -33.47 31.48
C ALA A 181 -18.91 -32.37 31.84
N LEU A 182 -18.88 -31.30 31.06
CA LEU A 182 -18.12 -30.09 31.38
C LEU A 182 -18.99 -28.84 31.19
N ILE A 183 -18.83 -27.84 32.04
CA ILE A 183 -19.50 -26.54 31.90
C ILE A 183 -18.47 -25.52 31.44
N ALA A 184 -18.70 -24.94 30.27
CA ALA A 184 -17.84 -23.91 29.73
C ALA A 184 -18.62 -22.90 28.90
N SER A 185 -17.96 -21.76 28.67
CA SER A 185 -18.35 -20.82 27.64
C SER A 185 -18.18 -21.47 26.26
N PRO A 186 -19.21 -21.40 25.37
CA PRO A 186 -19.09 -21.86 23.99
C PRO A 186 -17.91 -21.26 23.26
N ILE A 187 -17.62 -19.99 23.50
CA ILE A 187 -16.55 -19.25 22.83
C ILE A 187 -15.18 -19.81 23.22
N ILE A 188 -14.97 -20.05 24.52
CA ILE A 188 -13.69 -20.51 25.06
C ILE A 188 -13.41 -21.95 24.62
N ILE A 189 -14.41 -22.82 24.74
CA ILE A 189 -14.26 -24.23 24.39
C ILE A 189 -14.18 -24.44 22.89
N GLN A 190 -15.01 -23.77 22.08
CA GLN A 190 -15.02 -23.95 20.62
C GLN A 190 -13.63 -23.66 20.03
N LYS A 191 -13.01 -22.55 20.46
CA LYS A 191 -11.67 -22.20 20.01
C LYS A 191 -10.63 -23.27 20.36
N TYR A 192 -10.74 -23.86 21.54
CA TYR A 192 -9.86 -24.96 21.97
C TYR A 192 -10.12 -26.24 21.16
N LEU A 193 -11.38 -26.61 20.94
CA LEU A 193 -11.74 -27.80 20.15
C LEU A 193 -11.25 -27.69 18.71
N GLU A 194 -11.42 -26.53 18.07
CA GLU A 194 -10.95 -26.28 16.70
C GLU A 194 -9.44 -26.35 16.59
N SER A 195 -8.73 -25.66 17.50
CA SER A 195 -7.27 -25.59 17.47
C SER A 195 -6.62 -26.97 17.67
N ASN A 196 -7.35 -27.92 18.25
CA ASN A 196 -6.90 -29.28 18.53
C ASN A 196 -7.67 -30.36 17.74
N LEU A 197 -8.53 -29.97 16.78
CA LEU A 197 -9.33 -30.86 15.93
C LEU A 197 -10.18 -31.89 16.70
N ILE A 198 -10.74 -31.51 17.85
CA ILE A 198 -11.55 -32.37 18.71
C ILE A 198 -13.02 -32.32 18.24
N ILE A 199 -13.54 -33.44 17.76
CA ILE A 199 -14.91 -33.56 17.21
C ILE A 199 -15.87 -34.44 18.04
N ASP A 200 -15.37 -35.02 19.13
CA ASP A 200 -16.07 -36.02 19.94
C ASP A 200 -16.93 -35.42 21.05
N LEU A 201 -17.04 -34.08 21.09
CA LEU A 201 -17.89 -33.37 22.05
C LEU A 201 -19.09 -32.73 21.36
N LYS A 202 -20.21 -32.64 22.08
CA LYS A 202 -21.39 -31.90 21.66
C LYS A 202 -21.82 -30.89 22.72
N ALA A 203 -22.28 -29.74 22.25
CA ALA A 203 -22.87 -28.70 23.09
C ALA A 203 -24.33 -29.05 23.44
N MET A 204 -24.74 -28.75 24.67
CA MET A 204 -26.11 -28.90 25.17
C MET A 204 -26.66 -27.50 25.54
N PRO A 205 -27.04 -26.67 24.56
CA PRO A 205 -27.36 -25.25 24.77
C PRO A 205 -28.60 -25.02 25.63
N LEU A 206 -29.49 -26.02 25.73
CA LEU A 206 -30.68 -26.00 26.57
C LEU A 206 -30.35 -26.12 28.07
N ILE A 207 -29.17 -26.67 28.41
CA ILE A 207 -28.67 -26.76 29.78
C ILE A 207 -27.65 -25.63 29.97
N SER A 208 -28.16 -24.44 30.30
CA SER A 208 -27.36 -23.21 30.31
C SER A 208 -27.33 -22.52 31.67
N PHE A 209 -26.13 -22.26 32.18
CA PHE A 209 -25.90 -21.73 33.52
C PHE A 209 -25.86 -20.20 33.52
N GLU A 210 -25.86 -19.61 34.72
CA GLU A 210 -25.69 -18.15 34.89
C GLU A 210 -24.45 -17.67 34.12
N PRO A 211 -24.57 -16.55 33.38
CA PRO A 211 -23.47 -16.05 32.57
C PRO A 211 -22.35 -15.51 33.46
N SER A 212 -21.12 -15.71 33.02
CA SER A 212 -19.95 -15.04 33.57
C SER A 212 -19.94 -13.60 33.07
N ILE A 213 -19.98 -12.64 34.00
CA ILE A 213 -19.86 -11.21 33.69
C ILE A 213 -18.43 -10.78 34.03
N PHE A 214 -17.79 -10.12 33.08
CA PHE A 214 -16.41 -9.70 33.16
C PHE A 214 -16.28 -8.19 33.25
N TYR A 215 -15.27 -7.74 33.99
CA TYR A 215 -14.94 -6.33 34.24
C TYR A 215 -13.44 -6.11 34.13
N PHE A 216 -13.03 -4.85 33.92
CA PHE A 216 -11.72 -4.41 34.37
C PHE A 216 -11.73 -4.27 35.89
N TYR A 217 -10.60 -4.60 36.51
CA TYR A 217 -10.43 -4.47 37.95
C TYR A 217 -9.31 -3.52 38.29
N VAL A 218 -9.64 -2.45 38.99
CA VAL A 218 -8.72 -1.34 39.29
C VAL A 218 -8.40 -1.31 40.77
N ASN A 219 -7.15 -1.04 41.12
CA ASN A 219 -6.75 -0.83 42.51
C ASN A 219 -7.52 0.35 43.12
N ARG A 220 -8.14 0.15 44.30
CA ARG A 220 -9.02 1.14 44.94
C ARG A 220 -8.27 2.41 45.35
N GLU A 221 -6.96 2.32 45.60
CA GLU A 221 -6.11 3.48 45.89
C GLU A 221 -5.81 4.35 44.65
N LYS A 222 -6.32 3.98 43.46
CA LYS A 222 -6.14 4.69 42.19
C LYS A 222 -7.48 5.16 41.60
N PRO A 223 -8.26 6.01 42.30
CA PRO A 223 -9.58 6.45 41.81
C PRO A 223 -9.50 7.25 40.49
N VAL A 224 -8.41 7.99 40.26
CA VAL A 224 -8.17 8.69 38.99
C VAL A 224 -8.06 7.70 37.82
N LEU A 225 -7.39 6.56 38.03
CA LEU A 225 -7.29 5.51 37.01
C LEU A 225 -8.65 4.88 36.71
N GLN A 226 -9.45 4.64 37.75
CA GLN A 226 -10.80 4.13 37.57
C GLN A 226 -11.64 5.07 36.71
N SER A 227 -11.61 6.38 36.99
CA SER A 227 -12.29 7.41 36.19
C SER A 227 -11.83 7.37 34.73
N ILE A 228 -10.51 7.33 34.48
CA ILE A 228 -9.94 7.27 33.12
C ILE A 228 -10.42 6.03 32.37
N LEU A 229 -10.45 4.86 33.01
CA LEU A 229 -10.89 3.62 32.38
C LEU A 229 -12.37 3.63 32.05
N GLU A 230 -13.21 4.20 32.93
CA GLU A 230 -14.64 4.33 32.69
C GLU A 230 -14.92 5.25 31.49
N LYS A 231 -14.26 6.42 31.44
CA LYS A 231 -14.31 7.31 30.27
C LYS A 231 -13.76 6.63 29.01
N GLY A 232 -12.80 5.72 29.19
CA GLY A 232 -12.21 4.91 28.15
C GLY A 232 -13.24 3.98 27.52
N LEU A 233 -13.94 3.21 28.35
CA LEU A 233 -15.03 2.33 27.95
C LEU A 233 -16.16 3.12 27.27
N ASP A 234 -16.59 4.23 27.86
CA ASP A 234 -17.62 5.13 27.27
C ASP A 234 -17.19 5.73 25.91
N SER A 235 -15.89 5.83 25.65
CA SER A 235 -15.37 6.36 24.39
C SER A 235 -15.34 5.34 23.26
N ILE A 236 -15.54 4.05 23.55
CA ILE A 236 -15.53 2.98 22.54
C ILE A 236 -16.82 3.05 21.73
N SER A 237 -16.69 3.22 20.42
CA SER A 237 -17.83 3.25 19.53
C SER A 237 -18.40 1.85 19.30
N ILE A 238 -19.70 1.75 19.01
CA ILE A 238 -20.37 0.50 18.62
C ILE A 238 -19.63 -0.21 17.48
N LYS A 239 -19.02 0.56 16.57
CA LYS A 239 -18.22 0.02 15.46
C LYS A 239 -16.93 -0.65 15.96
N GLU A 240 -16.17 0.02 16.82
CA GLU A 240 -14.93 -0.52 17.39
C GLU A 240 -15.22 -1.75 18.27
N GLU A 241 -16.27 -1.68 19.09
CA GLU A 241 -16.75 -2.81 19.90
C GLU A 241 -17.09 -4.01 19.00
N LYS A 242 -17.85 -3.77 17.92
CA LYS A 242 -18.16 -4.80 16.93
C LYS A 242 -16.92 -5.35 16.25
N GLU A 243 -15.97 -4.52 15.81
CA GLU A 243 -14.74 -4.99 15.17
C GLU A 243 -13.89 -5.86 16.09
N LEU A 244 -13.79 -5.52 17.37
CA LEU A 244 -13.13 -6.34 18.39
C LEU A 244 -13.87 -7.66 18.62
N PHE A 245 -15.20 -7.60 18.76
CA PHE A 245 -16.03 -8.80 18.92
C PHE A 245 -15.93 -9.71 17.68
N ASP A 246 -15.94 -9.13 16.48
CA ASP A 246 -15.81 -9.84 15.20
C ASP A 246 -14.43 -10.52 15.09
N LYS A 247 -13.36 -9.79 15.44
CA LYS A 247 -11.96 -10.28 15.42
C LYS A 247 -11.79 -11.55 16.26
N TRP A 248 -12.36 -11.55 17.46
CA TRP A 248 -12.14 -12.61 18.45
C TRP A 248 -13.18 -13.73 18.41
N PHE A 249 -14.41 -13.44 18.00
CA PHE A 249 -15.54 -14.35 18.24
C PHE A 249 -16.42 -14.67 17.02
N LEU A 250 -16.37 -13.93 15.91
CA LEU A 250 -17.28 -14.15 14.77
C LEU A 250 -16.64 -14.74 13.51
N LYS A 251 -15.39 -15.24 13.57
CA LYS A 251 -14.81 -15.94 12.40
C LYS A 251 -15.57 -17.22 12.02
N ASP A 252 -16.25 -17.89 12.97
CA ASP A 252 -16.86 -19.22 12.74
C ASP A 252 -18.27 -19.38 13.38
N VAL A 253 -19.14 -18.37 13.27
CA VAL A 253 -20.47 -18.37 13.94
C VAL A 253 -21.61 -18.98 13.09
N ALA A 254 -21.29 -19.55 11.93
CA ALA A 254 -22.28 -20.24 11.11
C ALA A 254 -22.97 -21.41 11.85
N ASP A 255 -22.29 -22.02 12.83
CA ASP A 255 -22.72 -23.21 13.55
C ASP A 255 -23.16 -22.99 15.02
N LEU A 256 -23.24 -21.74 15.52
CA LEU A 256 -23.78 -21.50 16.86
C LEU A 256 -25.30 -21.78 16.92
N PRO A 257 -25.81 -22.41 18.00
CA PRO A 257 -27.25 -22.63 18.19
C PRO A 257 -28.04 -21.32 18.23
N LEU A 258 -29.21 -21.30 17.60
CA LEU A 258 -30.09 -20.15 17.59
C LEU A 258 -30.58 -19.81 19.01
N LEU A 259 -30.43 -18.56 19.44
CA LEU A 259 -30.93 -18.09 20.75
C LEU A 259 -32.44 -17.83 20.68
N LEU A 260 -33.22 -18.87 20.87
CA LEU A 260 -34.69 -18.81 20.93
C LEU A 260 -35.19 -18.48 22.34
N SER A 261 -36.29 -17.73 22.42
CA SER A 261 -37.03 -17.52 23.66
C SER A 261 -37.76 -18.80 24.04
N LYS A 262 -38.15 -18.93 25.32
CA LYS A 262 -38.94 -20.08 25.76
C LYS A 262 -40.26 -20.21 24.98
N GLU A 263 -40.92 -19.09 24.70
CA GLU A 263 -42.16 -19.03 23.93
C GLU A 263 -41.98 -19.52 22.48
N GLU A 264 -40.86 -19.19 21.85
CA GLU A 264 -40.52 -19.64 20.49
C GLU A 264 -40.21 -21.15 20.45
N VAL A 265 -39.51 -21.67 21.47
CA VAL A 265 -39.25 -23.11 21.60
C VAL A 265 -40.57 -23.88 21.78
N ASP A 266 -41.41 -23.46 22.72
CA ASP A 266 -42.73 -24.07 22.96
C ASP A 266 -43.64 -23.97 21.73
N TYR A 267 -43.50 -22.91 20.94
CA TYR A 267 -44.17 -22.76 19.65
C TYR A 267 -43.69 -23.80 18.63
N LEU A 268 -42.37 -23.95 18.44
CA LEU A 268 -41.80 -24.88 17.47
C LEU A 268 -42.11 -26.34 17.80
N GLU A 269 -42.06 -26.72 19.08
CA GLU A 269 -42.43 -28.07 19.55
C GLU A 269 -43.89 -28.43 19.21
N ARG A 270 -44.80 -27.45 19.26
CA ARG A 270 -46.21 -27.62 18.89
C ARG A 270 -46.46 -27.57 17.39
N LYS A 271 -45.76 -26.69 16.66
CA LYS A 271 -45.97 -26.45 15.23
C LYS A 271 -45.65 -27.68 14.39
N ARG A 272 -44.60 -28.44 14.74
CA ARG A 272 -44.13 -29.72 14.14
C ARG A 272 -43.77 -29.70 12.64
N ASN A 273 -44.34 -28.79 11.85
CA ASN A 273 -44.06 -28.59 10.44
C ASN A 273 -44.39 -27.15 10.03
N ILE A 274 -43.58 -26.55 9.16
CA ILE A 274 -43.81 -25.22 8.60
C ILE A 274 -44.04 -25.35 7.10
N ASN A 275 -45.21 -24.93 6.61
CA ASN A 275 -45.53 -25.00 5.19
C ASN A 275 -44.82 -23.87 4.41
N LEU A 276 -43.95 -24.25 3.48
CA LEU A 276 -43.11 -23.36 2.68
C LEU A 276 -43.62 -23.27 1.25
N CYS A 277 -44.01 -22.07 0.83
CA CYS A 277 -44.17 -21.73 -0.58
C CYS A 277 -42.85 -21.15 -1.13
N VAL A 278 -42.62 -21.35 -2.43
CA VAL A 278 -41.45 -20.86 -3.18
C VAL A 278 -41.89 -20.31 -4.54
N ASP A 279 -41.02 -19.64 -5.28
CA ASP A 279 -41.17 -19.39 -6.71
C ASP A 279 -40.83 -20.67 -7.50
N PRO A 280 -41.78 -21.27 -8.22
CA PRO A 280 -41.54 -22.57 -8.84
C PRO A 280 -40.63 -22.52 -10.07
N ASP A 281 -40.32 -21.35 -10.64
CA ASP A 281 -39.53 -21.22 -11.88
C ASP A 281 -38.67 -19.94 -11.93
N TRP A 282 -37.74 -19.79 -10.97
CA TRP A 282 -36.89 -18.60 -10.89
C TRP A 282 -35.39 -18.89 -10.64
N MET A 283 -34.80 -19.73 -11.49
CA MET A 283 -33.36 -20.03 -11.44
C MET A 283 -32.47 -18.80 -11.70
N PRO A 284 -31.35 -18.64 -10.97
CA PRO A 284 -30.74 -19.59 -10.02
C PRO A 284 -31.23 -19.47 -8.57
N PHE A 285 -32.22 -18.60 -8.28
CA PHE A 285 -32.66 -18.37 -6.92
C PHE A 285 -33.40 -19.58 -6.36
N GLU A 286 -34.51 -19.95 -6.99
CA GLU A 286 -35.18 -21.21 -6.70
C GLU A 286 -36.02 -21.70 -7.87
N LYS A 287 -36.28 -23.00 -7.92
CA LYS A 287 -37.33 -23.63 -8.72
C LYS A 287 -37.84 -24.86 -7.99
N ILE A 288 -38.98 -25.37 -8.44
CA ILE A 288 -39.44 -26.72 -8.11
C ILE A 288 -39.03 -27.65 -9.25
N GLU A 289 -38.16 -28.61 -8.95
CA GLU A 289 -37.71 -29.63 -9.89
C GLU A 289 -37.82 -31.00 -9.22
N ASP A 290 -38.44 -31.98 -9.88
CA ASP A 290 -38.68 -33.32 -9.35
C ASP A 290 -39.29 -33.33 -7.94
N HIS A 291 -40.33 -32.50 -7.72
CA HIS A 291 -41.01 -32.31 -6.43
C HIS A 291 -40.10 -31.79 -5.31
N LYS A 292 -38.96 -31.18 -5.65
CA LYS A 292 -37.97 -30.66 -4.70
C LYS A 292 -37.69 -29.18 -4.93
N HIS A 293 -37.46 -28.49 -3.83
CA HIS A 293 -36.95 -27.12 -3.84
C HIS A 293 -35.45 -27.14 -4.14
N VAL A 294 -35.04 -26.52 -5.25
CA VAL A 294 -33.64 -26.43 -5.67
C VAL A 294 -33.28 -24.98 -6.05
N GLY A 295 -32.03 -24.59 -5.82
CA GLY A 295 -31.52 -23.23 -6.08
C GLY A 295 -30.74 -22.64 -4.89
N ILE A 296 -30.29 -21.40 -5.05
CA ILE A 296 -29.61 -20.61 -4.01
C ILE A 296 -30.47 -20.53 -2.74
N VAL A 297 -31.76 -20.23 -2.89
CA VAL A 297 -32.69 -20.09 -1.78
C VAL A 297 -33.02 -21.45 -1.16
N ALA A 298 -33.05 -22.53 -1.93
CA ALA A 298 -33.14 -23.88 -1.37
C ALA A 298 -32.01 -24.21 -0.41
N ASP A 299 -30.79 -23.76 -0.70
CA ASP A 299 -29.65 -23.97 0.19
C ASP A 299 -29.73 -23.10 1.46
N TYR A 300 -30.23 -21.85 1.37
CA TYR A 300 -30.55 -21.06 2.56
C TYR A 300 -31.65 -21.73 3.41
N ILE A 301 -32.71 -22.22 2.78
CA ILE A 301 -33.81 -22.90 3.47
C ILE A 301 -33.35 -24.15 4.19
N LYS A 302 -32.41 -24.93 3.64
CA LYS A 302 -31.82 -26.08 4.35
C LYS A 302 -31.05 -25.64 5.60
N ASP A 303 -30.29 -24.55 5.51
CA ASP A 303 -29.61 -23.98 6.67
C ASP A 303 -30.62 -23.45 7.71
N PHE A 304 -31.75 -22.90 7.26
CA PHE A 304 -32.82 -22.44 8.15
C PHE A 304 -33.50 -23.62 8.84
N GLU A 305 -33.83 -24.68 8.11
CA GLU A 305 -34.40 -25.92 8.65
C GLU A 305 -33.51 -26.51 9.76
N LYS A 306 -32.20 -26.61 9.49
CA LYS A 306 -31.21 -27.11 10.46
C LYS A 306 -31.19 -26.27 11.73
N LYS A 307 -31.31 -24.94 11.61
CA LYS A 307 -31.25 -24.00 12.76
C LYS A 307 -32.57 -23.92 13.53
N ILE A 308 -33.70 -24.06 12.85
CA ILE A 308 -35.05 -24.03 13.45
C ILE A 308 -35.36 -25.37 14.13
N GLY A 309 -34.86 -26.48 13.58
CA GLY A 309 -35.11 -27.83 14.12
C GLY A 309 -36.52 -28.37 13.83
N VAL A 310 -37.28 -27.70 12.96
CA VAL A 310 -38.61 -28.12 12.50
C VAL A 310 -38.58 -28.22 10.97
N PRO A 311 -39.12 -29.29 10.36
CA PRO A 311 -39.16 -29.43 8.90
C PRO A 311 -39.87 -28.25 8.20
N LEU A 312 -39.28 -27.77 7.10
CA LEU A 312 -39.92 -26.83 6.18
C LEU A 312 -40.45 -27.60 4.97
N THR A 313 -41.73 -27.98 5.00
CA THR A 313 -42.33 -28.78 3.93
C THR A 313 -42.72 -27.90 2.75
N LEU A 314 -42.18 -28.21 1.57
CA LEU A 314 -42.54 -27.57 0.31
C LEU A 314 -44.03 -27.79 -0.02
N VAL A 315 -44.74 -26.71 -0.30
CA VAL A 315 -46.07 -26.72 -0.91
C VAL A 315 -45.91 -26.36 -2.38
N GLU A 316 -46.19 -27.32 -3.26
CA GLU A 316 -46.04 -27.13 -4.71
C GLU A 316 -47.04 -26.14 -5.28
N THR A 317 -46.55 -25.30 -6.18
CA THR A 317 -47.33 -24.29 -6.90
C THR A 317 -46.90 -24.28 -8.37
N LYS A 318 -47.81 -23.87 -9.25
CA LYS A 318 -47.61 -23.84 -10.70
C LYS A 318 -46.82 -22.63 -11.16
N ASP A 319 -47.06 -21.50 -10.52
CA ASP A 319 -46.40 -20.23 -10.81
C ASP A 319 -46.34 -19.34 -9.55
N TRP A 320 -45.59 -18.25 -9.65
CA TRP A 320 -45.46 -17.26 -8.59
C TRP A 320 -46.80 -16.67 -8.12
N THR A 321 -47.80 -16.57 -9.01
CA THR A 321 -49.12 -16.02 -8.68
C THR A 321 -49.87 -16.97 -7.74
N GLU A 322 -49.75 -18.28 -7.97
CA GLU A 322 -50.31 -19.30 -7.09
C GLU A 322 -49.62 -19.31 -5.72
N SER A 323 -48.29 -19.16 -5.65
CA SER A 323 -47.55 -19.01 -4.38
C SER A 323 -48.05 -17.85 -3.53
N LEU A 324 -48.29 -16.69 -4.15
CA LEU A 324 -48.87 -15.54 -3.47
C LEU A 324 -50.32 -15.79 -3.02
N ALA A 325 -51.13 -16.47 -3.85
CA ALA A 325 -52.49 -16.85 -3.48
C ALA A 325 -52.52 -17.83 -2.31
N TYR A 326 -51.59 -18.78 -2.26
CA TYR A 326 -51.48 -19.77 -1.19
C TYR A 326 -51.05 -19.11 0.12
N MET A 327 -50.16 -18.13 0.06
CA MET A 327 -49.80 -17.31 1.22
C MET A 327 -50.99 -16.50 1.75
N LYS A 328 -51.77 -15.87 0.86
CA LYS A 328 -52.97 -15.11 1.21
C LYS A 328 -54.07 -15.99 1.82
N ASN A 329 -54.21 -17.21 1.32
CA ASN A 329 -55.20 -18.19 1.76
C ASN A 329 -54.69 -19.10 2.90
N ARG A 330 -53.53 -18.79 3.49
CA ARG A 330 -52.92 -19.55 4.61
C ARG A 330 -52.62 -21.03 4.32
N LYS A 331 -52.47 -21.39 3.05
CA LYS A 331 -51.95 -22.72 2.66
C LYS A 331 -50.46 -22.85 2.97
N CYS A 332 -49.74 -21.73 2.92
CA CYS A 332 -48.35 -21.61 3.33
C CYS A 332 -48.24 -20.75 4.59
N ASP A 333 -47.33 -21.14 5.48
CA ASP A 333 -46.94 -20.34 6.65
C ASP A 333 -45.87 -19.31 6.27
N VAL A 334 -44.99 -19.71 5.35
CA VAL A 334 -43.80 -18.97 4.95
C VAL A 334 -43.64 -18.98 3.43
N LEU A 335 -43.16 -17.87 2.89
CA LEU A 335 -42.70 -17.70 1.52
C LEU A 335 -41.17 -17.51 1.59
N SER A 336 -40.43 -18.40 0.94
CA SER A 336 -38.96 -18.52 1.04
C SER A 336 -38.25 -17.20 0.85
N PHE A 337 -38.62 -16.45 -0.19
CA PHE A 337 -38.15 -15.09 -0.37
C PHE A 337 -39.14 -14.22 -1.15
N VAL A 338 -39.30 -12.98 -0.71
CA VAL A 338 -40.30 -12.06 -1.24
C VAL A 338 -39.91 -10.63 -0.90
N MET A 339 -40.22 -9.70 -1.79
CA MET A 339 -40.02 -8.28 -1.53
C MET A 339 -41.13 -7.69 -0.66
N ASP A 340 -40.73 -6.89 0.31
CA ASP A 340 -41.62 -6.08 1.15
C ASP A 340 -42.19 -4.90 0.35
N ILE A 341 -43.47 -5.01 -0.02
CA ILE A 341 -44.23 -3.95 -0.68
C ILE A 341 -45.57 -3.73 0.03
N LYS A 342 -46.07 -2.49 -0.02
CA LYS A 342 -47.29 -2.07 0.68
C LYS A 342 -48.50 -2.95 0.40
N SER A 343 -48.67 -3.43 -0.84
CA SER A 343 -49.78 -4.29 -1.27
C SER A 343 -49.77 -5.68 -0.59
N ARG A 344 -48.62 -6.14 -0.08
CA ARG A 344 -48.46 -7.47 0.54
C ARG A 344 -48.54 -7.46 2.07
N ARG A 345 -48.25 -6.32 2.71
CA ARG A 345 -48.31 -6.17 4.18
C ARG A 345 -49.69 -6.44 4.80
N GLY A 346 -50.76 -6.45 3.99
CA GLY A 346 -52.11 -6.79 4.46
C GLY A 346 -52.30 -8.26 4.85
N TYR A 347 -51.43 -9.17 4.39
CA TYR A 347 -51.56 -10.61 4.67
C TYR A 347 -50.23 -11.31 5.00
N MET A 348 -49.08 -10.64 4.90
CA MET A 348 -47.79 -11.18 5.32
C MET A 348 -46.91 -10.09 5.95
N ASN A 349 -46.09 -10.50 6.91
CA ASN A 349 -44.99 -9.73 7.49
C ASN A 349 -43.66 -10.20 6.88
N PHE A 350 -42.62 -9.39 7.02
CA PHE A 350 -41.33 -9.62 6.37
C PHE A 350 -40.21 -9.57 7.40
N THR A 351 -39.25 -10.47 7.25
CA THR A 351 -37.99 -10.34 7.98
C THR A 351 -37.15 -9.19 7.43
N LYS A 352 -36.00 -8.92 8.06
CA LYS A 352 -34.90 -8.23 7.37
C LYS A 352 -34.53 -8.96 6.07
N PRO A 353 -34.07 -8.22 5.05
CA PRO A 353 -33.67 -8.82 3.80
C PRO A 353 -32.38 -9.63 3.96
N TYR A 354 -32.34 -10.80 3.34
CA TYR A 354 -31.20 -11.71 3.39
C TYR A 354 -30.57 -11.97 2.03
N VAL A 355 -31.30 -11.66 0.95
CA VAL A 355 -30.79 -11.62 -0.43
C VAL A 355 -30.95 -10.20 -0.97
N ASN A 356 -29.87 -9.66 -1.55
CA ASN A 356 -29.81 -8.29 -2.06
C ASN A 356 -29.30 -8.29 -3.50
N GLU A 357 -30.14 -7.91 -4.46
CA GLU A 357 -29.80 -8.03 -5.87
C GLU A 357 -30.07 -6.74 -6.65
N PRO A 358 -29.14 -6.25 -7.49
CA PRO A 358 -29.43 -5.12 -8.36
C PRO A 358 -30.26 -5.57 -9.57
N LEU A 359 -31.19 -4.72 -10.02
CA LEU A 359 -31.79 -4.89 -11.33
C LEU A 359 -30.84 -4.45 -12.44
N VAL A 360 -30.96 -5.12 -13.57
CA VAL A 360 -30.21 -4.87 -14.78
C VAL A 360 -31.16 -4.85 -15.98
N LEU A 361 -30.76 -4.13 -17.02
CA LEU A 361 -31.42 -4.15 -18.33
C LEU A 361 -30.58 -4.98 -19.30
N VAL A 362 -31.17 -6.04 -19.84
CA VAL A 362 -30.56 -6.88 -20.87
C VAL A 362 -31.03 -6.45 -22.25
N THR A 363 -30.10 -6.22 -23.17
CA THR A 363 -30.39 -5.85 -24.57
C THR A 363 -29.45 -6.58 -25.54
N LYS A 364 -29.49 -6.25 -26.83
CA LYS A 364 -28.53 -6.75 -27.84
C LYS A 364 -27.15 -6.07 -27.69
N ARG A 365 -26.09 -6.71 -28.18
CA ARG A 365 -24.67 -6.28 -27.98
C ARG A 365 -24.26 -4.88 -28.46
N ASN A 366 -25.07 -4.21 -29.27
CA ASN A 366 -24.72 -2.91 -29.85
C ASN A 366 -25.40 -1.72 -29.16
N VAL A 367 -25.96 -1.94 -27.97
CA VAL A 367 -26.62 -0.89 -27.19
C VAL A 367 -25.66 -0.38 -26.10
N SER A 368 -25.24 0.88 -26.21
CA SER A 368 -24.37 1.54 -25.23
C SER A 368 -24.90 1.41 -23.79
N PHE A 369 -24.00 1.41 -22.80
CA PHE A 369 -24.39 1.36 -21.39
C PHE A 369 -25.28 2.55 -21.00
N ILE A 370 -26.33 2.28 -20.23
CA ILE A 370 -27.37 3.22 -19.81
C ILE A 370 -27.55 3.15 -18.30
N SER A 371 -27.62 4.32 -17.67
CA SER A 371 -27.84 4.48 -16.23
C SER A 371 -29.30 4.67 -15.81
N ASP A 372 -30.22 4.99 -16.73
CA ASP A 372 -31.64 5.27 -16.41
C ASP A 372 -32.62 4.79 -17.50
N LEU A 373 -33.72 4.15 -17.07
CA LEU A 373 -34.81 3.67 -17.93
C LEU A 373 -35.61 4.81 -18.59
N LYS A 374 -35.56 6.05 -18.07
CA LYS A 374 -36.27 7.21 -18.70
C LYS A 374 -35.87 7.44 -20.15
N SER A 375 -34.65 7.08 -20.52
CA SER A 375 -34.15 7.22 -21.89
C SER A 375 -34.90 6.35 -22.93
N PHE A 376 -35.81 5.47 -22.48
CA PHE A 376 -36.51 4.48 -23.31
C PHE A 376 -38.03 4.52 -23.23
N GLU A 377 -38.65 5.65 -22.88
CA GLU A 377 -40.11 5.79 -22.85
C GLU A 377 -40.80 5.31 -24.15
N ASN A 378 -40.12 5.44 -25.29
CA ASN A 378 -40.61 5.01 -26.61
C ASN A 378 -40.23 3.58 -27.02
N LYS A 379 -39.67 2.77 -26.12
CA LYS A 379 -39.23 1.40 -26.41
C LYS A 379 -39.98 0.39 -25.54
N LYS A 380 -40.29 -0.77 -26.14
CA LYS A 380 -40.91 -1.89 -25.45
C LYS A 380 -39.90 -2.56 -24.50
N ILE A 381 -40.14 -2.48 -23.20
CA ILE A 381 -39.32 -3.11 -22.16
C ILE A 381 -40.06 -4.30 -21.55
N GLY A 382 -39.47 -5.48 -21.65
CA GLY A 382 -39.98 -6.71 -21.04
C GLY A 382 -39.77 -6.70 -19.53
N ILE A 383 -40.82 -7.06 -18.78
CA ILE A 383 -40.81 -7.17 -17.31
C ILE A 383 -41.64 -8.37 -16.92
N GLN A 384 -41.16 -9.19 -15.98
CA GLN A 384 -41.93 -10.36 -15.55
C GLN A 384 -43.22 -9.94 -14.86
N LYS A 385 -44.32 -10.60 -15.21
CA LYS A 385 -45.65 -10.32 -14.65
C LYS A 385 -45.69 -10.67 -13.15
N ASN A 386 -46.43 -9.89 -12.37
CA ASN A 386 -46.68 -10.13 -10.92
C ASN A 386 -45.43 -10.14 -10.00
N PHE A 387 -44.28 -9.73 -10.52
CA PHE A 387 -43.07 -9.48 -9.74
C PHE A 387 -43.08 -8.09 -9.08
N ALA A 388 -42.43 -7.95 -7.92
CA ALA A 388 -42.45 -6.71 -7.15
C ALA A 388 -41.84 -5.52 -7.91
N TYR A 389 -40.84 -5.76 -8.77
CA TYR A 389 -40.26 -4.72 -9.62
C TYR A 389 -41.22 -4.21 -10.69
N ASN A 390 -42.23 -4.97 -11.09
CA ASN A 390 -43.22 -4.52 -12.06
C ASN A 390 -44.05 -3.35 -11.50
N GLU A 391 -44.54 -3.49 -10.26
CA GLU A 391 -45.26 -2.42 -9.55
C GLU A 391 -44.38 -1.17 -9.35
N ILE A 392 -43.12 -1.36 -8.97
CA ILE A 392 -42.17 -0.26 -8.71
C ILE A 392 -41.78 0.43 -10.01
N ILE A 393 -41.45 -0.30 -11.07
CA ILE A 393 -41.07 0.28 -12.37
C ILE A 393 -42.24 1.05 -12.98
N ARG A 394 -43.47 0.51 -12.93
CA ARG A 394 -44.66 1.24 -13.40
C ARG A 394 -44.94 2.51 -12.59
N ARG A 395 -44.59 2.52 -11.30
CA ARG A 395 -44.74 3.70 -10.44
C ARG A 395 -43.66 4.76 -10.72
N ILE A 396 -42.41 4.35 -10.88
CA ILE A 396 -41.27 5.26 -11.08
C ILE A 396 -41.19 5.75 -12.53
N TYR A 397 -41.59 4.91 -13.49
CA TYR A 397 -41.55 5.16 -14.93
C TYR A 397 -42.94 4.97 -15.57
N PRO A 398 -43.93 5.83 -15.24
CA PRO A 398 -45.32 5.66 -15.69
C PRO A 398 -45.49 5.73 -17.21
N ASN A 399 -44.57 6.40 -17.91
CA ASN A 399 -44.60 6.56 -19.36
C ASN A 399 -43.85 5.42 -20.11
N LEU A 400 -43.24 4.48 -19.40
CA LEU A 400 -42.47 3.40 -20.01
C LEU A 400 -43.42 2.37 -20.67
N GLN A 401 -43.15 1.99 -21.91
CA GLN A 401 -43.90 0.93 -22.58
C GLN A 401 -43.47 -0.45 -22.05
N VAL A 402 -44.09 -0.88 -20.95
CA VAL A 402 -43.84 -2.19 -20.33
C VAL A 402 -44.62 -3.29 -21.05
N VAL A 403 -43.93 -4.37 -21.41
CA VAL A 403 -44.49 -5.62 -21.93
C VAL A 403 -44.37 -6.69 -20.86
N ASP A 404 -45.50 -7.18 -20.36
CA ASP A 404 -45.50 -8.27 -19.38
C ASP A 404 -45.04 -9.58 -20.05
N VAL A 405 -44.07 -10.25 -19.44
CA VAL A 405 -43.59 -11.59 -19.83
C VAL A 405 -43.90 -12.59 -18.72
N ASN A 406 -44.28 -13.81 -19.07
CA ASN A 406 -44.61 -14.83 -18.07
C ASN A 406 -43.34 -15.48 -17.49
N HIS A 407 -42.35 -15.76 -18.35
CA HIS A 407 -41.08 -16.38 -17.99
C HIS A 407 -39.90 -15.51 -18.47
N LEU A 408 -38.85 -15.43 -17.66
CA LEU A 408 -37.67 -14.63 -18.00
C LEU A 408 -37.03 -15.05 -19.34
N ARG A 409 -36.89 -16.36 -19.59
CA ARG A 409 -36.28 -16.87 -20.83
C ARG A 409 -37.07 -16.48 -22.07
N ASP A 410 -38.40 -16.45 -21.98
CA ASP A 410 -39.23 -15.96 -23.08
C ASP A 410 -38.92 -14.49 -23.37
N GLY A 411 -38.86 -13.66 -22.32
CA GLY A 411 -38.43 -12.26 -22.42
C GLY A 411 -37.08 -12.10 -23.10
N LEU A 412 -36.06 -12.86 -22.67
CA LEU A 412 -34.72 -12.83 -23.28
C LEU A 412 -34.72 -13.26 -24.76
N LYS A 413 -35.47 -14.32 -25.12
CA LYS A 413 -35.63 -14.74 -26.54
C LYS A 413 -36.27 -13.66 -27.40
N ARG A 414 -37.25 -12.93 -26.84
CA ARG A 414 -37.92 -11.82 -27.53
C ARG A 414 -36.98 -10.62 -27.72
N VAL A 415 -36.08 -10.36 -26.76
CA VAL A 415 -34.99 -9.38 -26.92
C VAL A 415 -34.04 -9.82 -28.04
N GLU A 416 -33.61 -11.09 -28.05
CA GLU A 416 -32.71 -11.64 -29.06
C GLU A 416 -33.29 -11.53 -30.48
N ARG A 417 -34.59 -11.85 -30.63
CA ARG A 417 -35.34 -11.68 -31.89
C ARG A 417 -35.62 -10.22 -32.25
N GLY A 418 -35.53 -9.30 -31.29
CA GLY A 418 -35.79 -7.87 -31.48
C GLY A 418 -37.28 -7.49 -31.43
N GLU A 419 -38.13 -8.35 -30.88
CA GLU A 419 -39.56 -8.08 -30.67
C GLU A 419 -39.80 -7.07 -29.55
N ILE A 420 -38.90 -7.05 -28.56
CA ILE A 420 -38.81 -6.06 -27.48
C ILE A 420 -37.38 -5.51 -27.41
N PHE A 421 -37.21 -4.29 -26.93
CA PHE A 421 -35.93 -3.59 -26.93
C PHE A 421 -34.98 -4.13 -25.85
N GLY A 422 -35.51 -4.42 -24.66
CA GLY A 422 -34.74 -4.96 -23.56
C GLY A 422 -35.62 -5.61 -22.52
N GLN A 423 -35.01 -6.42 -21.65
CA GLN A 423 -35.65 -7.12 -20.55
C GLN A 423 -35.05 -6.64 -19.23
N VAL A 424 -35.89 -6.21 -18.28
CA VAL A 424 -35.45 -5.88 -16.92
C VAL A 424 -35.56 -7.14 -16.06
N THR A 425 -34.49 -7.44 -15.31
CA THR A 425 -34.40 -8.59 -14.40
C THR A 425 -33.22 -8.40 -13.43
N THR A 426 -32.92 -9.37 -12.55
CA THR A 426 -31.79 -9.29 -11.61
C THR A 426 -30.47 -9.73 -12.25
N HIS A 427 -29.35 -9.23 -11.72
CA HIS A 427 -28.02 -9.59 -12.19
C HIS A 427 -27.75 -11.10 -12.17
N LEU A 428 -28.07 -11.82 -11.08
CA LEU A 428 -27.82 -13.26 -10.98
C LEU A 428 -28.67 -14.09 -11.94
N ASN A 429 -29.93 -13.70 -12.21
CA ASN A 429 -30.73 -14.37 -13.23
C ASN A 429 -30.10 -14.29 -14.62
N VAL A 430 -29.52 -13.13 -14.96
CA VAL A 430 -28.83 -12.95 -16.24
C VAL A 430 -27.54 -13.75 -16.27
N ALA A 431 -26.75 -13.70 -15.20
CA ALA A 431 -25.49 -14.43 -15.10
C ALA A 431 -25.70 -15.94 -15.29
N TYR A 432 -26.73 -16.50 -14.66
CA TYR A 432 -27.11 -17.91 -14.84
C TYR A 432 -27.65 -18.18 -16.24
N ALA A 433 -28.57 -17.35 -16.75
CA ALA A 433 -29.11 -17.53 -18.09
C ALA A 433 -27.99 -17.55 -19.14
N PHE A 434 -27.04 -16.61 -19.08
CA PHE A 434 -25.91 -16.49 -20.01
C PHE A 434 -24.92 -17.65 -19.96
N GLN A 435 -24.88 -18.41 -18.87
CA GLN A 435 -24.05 -19.61 -18.77
C GLN A 435 -24.63 -20.79 -19.57
N GLU A 436 -25.96 -20.85 -19.71
CA GLU A 436 -26.65 -21.93 -20.39
C GLU A 436 -27.08 -21.57 -21.83
N GLU A 437 -27.61 -20.37 -22.02
CA GLU A 437 -28.29 -19.92 -23.24
C GLU A 437 -27.97 -18.42 -23.44
N PHE A 438 -27.97 -17.88 -24.66
CA PHE A 438 -27.68 -16.45 -24.94
C PHE A 438 -26.21 -15.98 -24.78
N TYR A 439 -25.25 -16.90 -24.56
CA TYR A 439 -23.83 -16.53 -24.55
C TYR A 439 -23.44 -15.87 -25.88
N GLY A 440 -23.04 -14.59 -25.80
CA GLY A 440 -22.54 -13.84 -26.95
C GLY A 440 -23.61 -13.21 -27.86
N SER A 441 -24.92 -13.36 -27.60
CA SER A 441 -26.00 -12.71 -28.35
C SER A 441 -26.61 -11.50 -27.63
N LEU A 442 -26.69 -11.56 -26.30
CA LEU A 442 -27.24 -10.51 -25.44
C LEU A 442 -26.15 -9.90 -24.54
N GLN A 443 -26.42 -8.73 -23.97
CA GLN A 443 -25.54 -8.07 -22.99
C GLN A 443 -26.34 -7.30 -21.94
N ILE A 444 -25.71 -7.07 -20.80
CA ILE A 444 -26.21 -6.12 -19.79
C ILE A 444 -25.86 -4.70 -20.26
N SER A 445 -26.89 -3.93 -20.60
CA SER A 445 -26.75 -2.54 -21.06
C SER A 445 -27.15 -1.52 -20.02
N GLY A 446 -27.52 -1.93 -18.80
CA GLY A 446 -27.76 -1.00 -17.70
C GLY A 446 -27.83 -1.71 -16.36
N LYS A 447 -27.47 -0.99 -15.30
CA LYS A 447 -27.57 -1.42 -13.91
C LYS A 447 -28.25 -0.31 -13.13
N PHE A 448 -29.26 -0.66 -12.35
CA PHE A 448 -30.02 0.30 -11.56
C PHE A 448 -29.51 0.28 -10.12
N ASP A 449 -29.33 1.46 -9.52
CA ASP A 449 -28.76 1.61 -8.17
C ASP A 449 -29.69 1.10 -7.06
N GLU A 450 -30.99 0.98 -7.37
CA GLU A 450 -31.97 0.40 -6.47
C GLU A 450 -31.65 -1.09 -6.22
N LYS A 451 -31.26 -1.40 -4.99
CA LYS A 451 -31.02 -2.77 -4.55
C LYS A 451 -32.34 -3.43 -4.14
N TRP A 452 -32.55 -4.63 -4.63
CA TRP A 452 -33.76 -5.40 -4.42
C TRP A 452 -33.57 -6.24 -3.19
N HIS A 453 -34.18 -5.78 -2.11
CA HIS A 453 -34.14 -6.38 -0.78
C HIS A 453 -35.20 -7.47 -0.69
N LEU A 454 -34.76 -8.73 -0.65
CA LEU A 454 -35.61 -9.90 -0.58
C LEU A 454 -35.56 -10.49 0.82
N SER A 455 -36.73 -10.66 1.43
CA SER A 455 -36.95 -11.09 2.80
C SER A 455 -37.70 -12.40 2.85
N VAL A 456 -37.67 -13.12 3.97
CA VAL A 456 -38.63 -14.20 4.21
C VAL A 456 -39.99 -13.57 4.47
N GLY A 457 -41.03 -14.06 3.80
CA GLY A 457 -42.42 -13.63 4.02
C GLY A 457 -43.11 -14.58 4.97
N VAL A 458 -43.63 -14.09 6.10
CA VAL A 458 -44.34 -14.89 7.11
C VAL A 458 -45.78 -14.41 7.22
N ARG A 459 -46.73 -15.31 7.42
CA ARG A 459 -48.14 -14.93 7.60
C ARG A 459 -48.28 -13.89 8.72
N ASN A 460 -49.03 -12.81 8.46
CA ASN A 460 -49.05 -11.66 9.38
C ASN A 460 -49.78 -11.91 10.72
N ASP A 461 -50.50 -13.02 10.83
CA ASP A 461 -51.17 -13.52 12.03
C ASP A 461 -50.30 -14.51 12.84
N ASP A 462 -49.02 -14.71 12.47
CA ASP A 462 -48.07 -15.54 13.20
C ASP A 462 -46.76 -14.76 13.54
N PRO A 463 -46.82 -13.84 14.52
CA PRO A 463 -45.67 -13.01 14.89
C PRO A 463 -44.54 -13.80 15.57
N ILE A 464 -44.84 -14.93 16.21
CA ILE A 464 -43.82 -15.78 16.83
C ILE A 464 -42.96 -16.44 15.74
N LEU A 465 -43.60 -16.97 14.69
CA LEU A 465 -42.89 -17.51 13.54
C LEU A 465 -42.03 -16.45 12.85
N LEU A 466 -42.54 -15.21 12.73
CA LEU A 466 -41.76 -14.10 12.20
C LEU A 466 -40.49 -13.84 13.01
N ASN A 467 -40.59 -13.79 14.34
CA ASN A 467 -39.42 -13.56 15.22
C ASN A 467 -38.37 -14.67 15.07
N ILE A 468 -38.80 -15.93 14.91
CA ILE A 468 -37.91 -17.06 14.67
C ILE A 468 -37.15 -16.87 13.35
N PHE A 469 -37.85 -16.58 12.26
CA PHE A 469 -37.20 -16.34 10.96
C PHE A 469 -36.33 -15.08 10.95
N GLU A 470 -36.69 -14.04 11.71
CA GLU A 470 -35.86 -12.85 11.89
C GLU A 470 -34.51 -13.20 12.52
N LYS A 471 -34.51 -14.07 13.55
CA LYS A 471 -33.28 -14.56 14.19
C LYS A 471 -32.46 -15.44 13.27
N VAL A 472 -33.11 -16.33 12.51
CA VAL A 472 -32.43 -17.22 11.56
C VAL A 472 -31.77 -16.40 10.46
N VAL A 473 -32.49 -15.43 9.88
CA VAL A 473 -31.95 -14.50 8.88
C VAL A 473 -30.78 -13.69 9.44
N ALA A 474 -30.89 -13.19 10.67
CA ALA A 474 -29.81 -12.45 11.32
C ALA A 474 -28.56 -13.30 11.57
N SER A 475 -28.69 -14.64 11.62
CA SER A 475 -27.57 -15.56 11.83
C SER A 475 -26.78 -15.89 10.55
N ILE A 476 -27.19 -15.40 9.37
CA ILE A 476 -26.53 -15.69 8.10
C ILE A 476 -25.31 -14.77 7.92
N THR A 477 -24.12 -15.37 7.92
CA THR A 477 -22.85 -14.65 7.68
C THR A 477 -22.67 -14.33 6.20
N ASP A 478 -21.93 -13.26 5.89
CA ASP A 478 -21.64 -12.89 4.50
C ASP A 478 -20.79 -13.96 3.78
N GLU A 479 -19.94 -14.70 4.50
CA GLU A 479 -19.23 -15.86 3.96
C GLU A 479 -20.18 -16.98 3.55
N THR A 480 -21.19 -17.30 4.38
CA THR A 480 -22.22 -18.28 4.03
C THR A 480 -22.96 -17.84 2.76
N LYS A 481 -23.31 -16.55 2.66
CA LYS A 481 -23.95 -16.00 1.47
C LYS A 481 -23.07 -16.18 0.22
N GLN A 482 -21.79 -15.82 0.33
CA GLN A 482 -20.84 -15.97 -0.78
C GLN A 482 -20.64 -17.43 -1.18
N ARG A 483 -20.48 -18.34 -0.21
CA ARG A 483 -20.33 -19.79 -0.43
C ARG A 483 -21.52 -20.36 -1.19
N ILE A 484 -22.75 -20.03 -0.77
CA ILE A 484 -23.97 -20.49 -1.44
C ILE A 484 -24.06 -19.91 -2.85
N ILE A 485 -23.84 -18.61 -3.03
CA ILE A 485 -23.90 -17.97 -4.36
C ILE A 485 -22.87 -18.59 -5.32
N ASN A 486 -21.62 -18.80 -4.87
CA ASN A 486 -20.54 -19.35 -5.69
C ASN A 486 -20.80 -20.78 -6.17
N LYS A 487 -21.63 -21.55 -5.44
CA LYS A 487 -22.05 -22.90 -5.85
C LYS A 487 -22.94 -22.89 -7.09
N TRP A 488 -23.79 -21.87 -7.23
CA TRP A 488 -24.83 -21.82 -8.28
C TRP A 488 -24.44 -20.96 -9.48
N VAL A 489 -23.65 -19.90 -9.26
CA VAL A 489 -23.16 -19.04 -10.33
C VAL A 489 -21.65 -18.95 -10.19
N THR A 490 -20.92 -19.65 -11.08
CA THR A 490 -19.47 -19.46 -11.15
C THR A 490 -19.21 -18.03 -11.65
N ILE A 491 -18.77 -17.15 -10.76
CA ILE A 491 -18.19 -15.87 -11.19
C ILE A 491 -16.84 -16.20 -11.82
N LYS A 492 -16.87 -16.62 -13.09
CA LYS A 492 -15.68 -16.54 -13.93
C LYS A 492 -15.40 -15.06 -14.10
N TYR A 493 -14.51 -14.52 -13.26
CA TYR A 493 -13.75 -13.33 -13.64
C TYR A 493 -12.86 -13.70 -14.83
N GLU A 494 -13.47 -13.89 -15.99
CA GLU A 494 -12.76 -13.62 -17.23
C GLU A 494 -12.61 -12.11 -17.26
N LYS A 495 -11.44 -11.62 -16.81
CA LYS A 495 -10.88 -10.46 -17.48
C LYS A 495 -10.72 -10.90 -18.93
N SER A 496 -11.75 -10.68 -19.74
CA SER A 496 -11.63 -10.73 -21.18
C SER A 496 -10.67 -9.59 -21.51
N ILE A 497 -9.38 -9.91 -21.54
CA ILE A 497 -8.41 -9.08 -22.25
C ILE A 497 -9.04 -8.96 -23.63
N ASP A 498 -9.43 -7.74 -24.01
CA ASP A 498 -9.95 -7.49 -25.34
C ASP A 498 -8.84 -7.91 -26.31
N TYR A 499 -8.93 -9.13 -26.82
CA TYR A 499 -7.90 -9.69 -27.67
C TYR A 499 -7.76 -8.86 -28.95
N LYS A 500 -8.79 -8.10 -29.34
CA LYS A 500 -8.70 -7.15 -30.44
C LYS A 500 -7.80 -5.97 -30.08
N LEU A 501 -7.96 -5.40 -28.88
CA LEU A 501 -7.06 -4.36 -28.38
C LEU A 501 -5.65 -4.91 -28.17
N PHE A 502 -5.51 -6.08 -27.55
CA PHE A 502 -4.22 -6.75 -27.35
C PHE A 502 -3.51 -7.02 -28.68
N TRP A 503 -4.19 -7.64 -29.65
CA TRP A 503 -3.63 -7.88 -30.97
C TRP A 503 -3.40 -6.58 -31.75
N SER A 504 -4.17 -5.52 -31.51
CA SER A 504 -3.91 -4.20 -32.10
C SER A 504 -2.65 -3.55 -31.53
N ILE A 505 -2.40 -3.72 -30.23
CA ILE A 505 -1.19 -3.27 -29.55
C ILE A 505 0.01 -4.10 -30.01
N VAL A 506 -0.13 -5.42 -30.08
CA VAL A 506 0.90 -6.33 -30.61
C VAL A 506 1.18 -6.02 -32.08
N ALA A 507 0.16 -5.78 -32.91
CA ALA A 507 0.33 -5.40 -34.31
C ALA A 507 1.01 -4.03 -34.45
N PHE A 508 0.67 -3.06 -33.59
CA PHE A 508 1.34 -1.76 -33.54
C PHE A 508 2.82 -1.91 -33.14
N PHE A 509 3.12 -2.72 -32.12
CA PHE A 509 4.50 -3.00 -31.73
C PHE A 509 5.27 -3.82 -32.78
N LEU A 510 4.62 -4.77 -33.46
CA LEU A 510 5.21 -5.50 -34.58
C LEU A 510 5.45 -4.59 -35.78
N PHE A 511 4.56 -3.64 -36.04
CA PHE A 511 4.74 -2.61 -37.06
C PHE A 511 5.91 -1.69 -36.71
N ILE A 512 5.98 -1.19 -35.47
CA ILE A 512 7.13 -0.40 -34.98
C ILE A 512 8.41 -1.22 -35.05
N PHE A 513 8.39 -2.48 -34.62
CA PHE A 513 9.55 -3.35 -34.68
C PHE A 513 9.98 -3.63 -36.12
N SER A 514 9.04 -3.87 -37.03
CA SER A 514 9.31 -4.01 -38.46
C SER A 514 9.84 -2.72 -39.06
N LEU A 515 9.36 -1.55 -38.62
CA LEU A 515 9.87 -0.25 -39.04
C LEU A 515 11.30 -0.04 -38.55
N ILE A 516 11.58 -0.36 -37.28
CA ILE A 516 12.93 -0.31 -36.69
C ILE A 516 13.86 -1.31 -37.40
N LEU A 517 13.39 -2.52 -37.67
CA LEU A 517 14.16 -3.53 -38.38
C LEU A 517 14.42 -3.10 -39.82
N TYR A 518 13.44 -2.51 -40.50
CA TYR A 518 13.59 -1.93 -41.82
C TYR A 518 14.59 -0.79 -41.83
N THR A 519 14.48 0.18 -40.91
CA THR A 519 15.42 1.30 -40.81
C THR A 519 16.83 0.79 -40.46
N TYR A 520 16.94 -0.21 -39.59
CA TYR A 520 18.21 -0.86 -39.27
C TYR A 520 18.85 -1.56 -40.48
N ILE A 521 18.07 -2.33 -41.25
CA ILE A 521 18.54 -2.99 -42.48
C ILE A 521 18.96 -1.94 -43.52
N MET A 522 18.16 -0.90 -43.70
CA MET A 522 18.47 0.20 -44.63
C MET A 522 19.72 0.98 -44.19
N GLN A 523 19.87 1.23 -42.89
CA GLN A 523 21.06 1.85 -42.32
C GLN A 523 22.29 0.98 -42.55
N ARG A 524 22.19 -0.34 -42.32
CA ARG A 524 23.29 -1.28 -42.63
C ARG A 524 23.65 -1.30 -44.12
N ARG A 525 22.66 -1.25 -45.02
CA ARG A 525 22.90 -1.14 -46.47
C ARG A 525 23.60 0.19 -46.82
N TYR A 526 23.18 1.28 -46.20
CA TYR A 526 23.78 2.59 -46.39
C TYR A 526 25.22 2.64 -45.85
N ILE A 527 25.46 2.09 -44.66
CA ILE A 527 26.80 1.96 -44.08
C ILE A 527 27.69 1.14 -45.01
N ARG A 528 27.24 -0.01 -45.54
CA ARG A 528 28.05 -0.78 -46.49
C ARG A 528 28.38 0.00 -47.76
N LYS A 529 27.44 0.81 -48.29
CA LYS A 529 27.71 1.71 -49.42
C LYS A 529 28.74 2.77 -49.03
N LEU A 530 28.58 3.39 -47.85
CA LEU A 530 29.52 4.36 -47.33
C LEU A 530 30.91 3.76 -47.11
N THR A 531 31.02 2.54 -46.62
CA THR A 531 32.32 1.87 -46.42
C THR A 531 32.99 1.60 -47.76
N LYS A 532 32.24 1.13 -48.77
CA LYS A 532 32.80 0.97 -50.13
C LYS A 532 33.25 2.29 -50.74
N VAL A 533 32.42 3.33 -50.66
CA VAL A 533 32.78 4.68 -51.13
C VAL A 533 33.98 5.22 -50.34
N LYS A 534 34.06 4.94 -49.04
CA LYS A 534 35.20 5.31 -48.21
C LYS A 534 36.47 4.57 -48.62
N GLU A 535 36.40 3.27 -48.88
CA GLU A 535 37.54 2.48 -49.38
C GLU A 535 37.99 2.96 -50.76
N GLU A 536 37.05 3.29 -51.66
CA GLU A 536 37.34 3.93 -52.95
C GLU A 536 37.98 5.31 -52.76
N ILE A 537 37.48 6.12 -51.83
CA ILE A 537 38.06 7.43 -51.47
C ILE A 537 39.44 7.25 -50.84
N GLU A 538 39.68 6.25 -50.00
CA GLU A 538 40.98 5.99 -49.38
C GLU A 538 41.98 5.49 -50.41
N MET A 539 41.57 4.62 -51.33
CA MET A 539 42.39 4.17 -52.44
C MET A 539 42.68 5.33 -53.42
N LEU A 540 41.68 6.16 -53.71
CA LEU A 540 41.84 7.37 -54.51
C LEU A 540 42.71 8.40 -53.81
N ASN A 541 42.57 8.59 -52.50
CA ASN A 541 43.38 9.49 -51.68
C ASN A 541 44.81 9.00 -51.60
N SER A 542 45.06 7.70 -51.42
CA SER A 542 46.42 7.14 -51.47
C SER A 542 47.06 7.33 -52.85
N THR A 543 46.28 7.15 -53.92
CA THR A 543 46.73 7.43 -55.29
C THR A 543 46.98 8.93 -55.49
N LEU A 544 46.11 9.77 -54.95
CA LEU A 544 46.22 11.23 -54.99
C LEU A 544 47.41 11.71 -54.16
N GLU A 545 47.68 11.15 -53.00
CA GLU A 545 48.83 11.46 -52.14
C GLU A 545 50.13 11.11 -52.85
N LYS A 546 50.23 9.93 -53.49
CA LYS A 546 51.38 9.61 -54.36
C LYS A 546 51.52 10.62 -55.49
N LYS A 547 50.42 11.02 -56.12
CA LYS A 547 50.41 12.02 -57.20
C LYS A 547 50.74 13.43 -56.70
N VAL A 548 50.28 13.80 -55.51
CA VAL A 548 50.57 15.05 -54.81
C VAL A 548 52.00 15.06 -54.37
N GLN A 549 52.58 13.98 -53.88
CA GLN A 549 53.99 13.92 -53.50
C GLN A 549 54.90 14.14 -54.71
N LEU A 550 54.59 13.48 -55.84
CA LEU A 550 55.25 13.76 -57.12
C LEU A 550 55.02 15.21 -57.57
N ARG A 551 53.79 15.73 -57.49
CA ARG A 551 53.49 17.13 -57.83
C ARG A 551 54.09 18.13 -56.85
N THR A 552 54.33 17.79 -55.59
CA THR A 552 54.93 18.64 -54.57
C THR A 552 56.42 18.77 -54.83
N GLN A 553 57.08 17.69 -55.27
CA GLN A 553 58.44 17.79 -55.81
C GLN A 553 58.49 18.70 -57.05
N GLU A 554 57.53 18.61 -57.96
CA GLU A 554 57.41 19.54 -59.10
C GLU A 554 57.00 20.97 -58.68
N LEU A 555 56.20 21.12 -57.63
CA LEU A 555 55.70 22.39 -57.11
C LEU A 555 56.73 23.09 -56.23
N GLU A 556 57.63 22.43 -55.54
CA GLU A 556 58.77 23.07 -54.87
C GLU A 556 59.66 23.77 -55.91
N LEU A 557 59.85 23.12 -57.05
CA LEU A 557 60.51 23.70 -58.23
C LEU A 557 59.71 24.91 -58.77
N SER A 558 58.37 24.85 -58.77
CA SER A 558 57.47 25.89 -59.28
C SER A 558 57.16 27.02 -58.28
N ASN A 559 57.23 26.77 -56.96
CA ASN A 559 56.92 27.70 -55.87
C ASN A 559 58.05 28.73 -55.68
N LYS A 560 59.28 28.36 -56.05
CA LYS A 560 60.35 29.34 -56.28
C LYS A 560 59.97 30.37 -57.36
N LYS A 561 59.13 30.00 -58.32
CA LYS A 561 58.68 30.83 -59.46
C LYS A 561 57.39 31.61 -59.15
N LEU A 562 56.51 31.08 -58.29
CA LEU A 562 55.21 31.68 -57.94
C LEU A 562 55.28 32.81 -56.90
N LYS A 563 56.31 32.86 -56.05
CA LYS A 563 56.50 33.90 -55.03
C LYS A 563 56.55 35.33 -55.59
N ILE A 564 56.89 35.46 -56.88
CA ILE A 564 56.96 36.74 -57.61
C ILE A 564 55.56 37.21 -58.07
N LYS A 565 54.61 36.29 -58.30
CA LYS A 565 53.27 36.63 -58.86
C LYS A 565 52.25 37.05 -57.80
N THR A 566 52.50 36.76 -56.53
CA THR A 566 51.54 36.96 -55.42
C THR A 566 51.33 38.42 -55.01
N SER A 567 52.24 39.33 -55.35
CA SER A 567 52.11 40.76 -55.01
C SER A 567 51.10 41.52 -55.88
N GLU A 568 50.71 41.00 -57.04
CA GLU A 568 49.74 41.64 -57.94
C GLU A 568 48.27 41.35 -57.57
N LEU A 569 48.02 40.32 -56.74
CA LEU A 569 46.68 39.84 -56.41
C LEU A 569 46.00 40.58 -55.25
N GLU A 570 46.72 41.38 -54.47
CA GLU A 570 46.17 42.05 -53.27
C GLU A 570 45.20 43.20 -53.59
N TYR A 571 45.32 43.83 -54.76
CA TYR A 571 44.45 44.92 -55.19
C TYR A 571 43.01 44.47 -55.53
N LEU A 572 42.82 43.21 -55.91
CA LEU A 572 41.54 42.65 -56.35
C LEU A 572 40.64 42.22 -55.18
N ASN A 573 41.20 42.13 -53.96
CA ASN A 573 40.56 41.47 -52.81
C ASN A 573 39.52 42.35 -52.07
N ASN A 574 39.61 43.68 -52.19
CA ASN A 574 38.77 44.61 -51.40
C ASN A 574 37.29 44.66 -51.81
N THR A 575 36.93 44.21 -53.02
CA THR A 575 35.53 44.25 -53.50
C THR A 575 34.73 42.99 -53.11
N LEU A 576 35.40 41.91 -52.69
CA LEU A 576 34.78 40.67 -52.19
C LEU A 576 34.33 40.76 -50.72
N ASP A 577 34.93 41.66 -49.96
CA ASP A 577 34.84 41.71 -48.49
C ASP A 577 33.46 42.12 -47.95
N THR A 578 32.69 42.88 -48.74
CA THR A 578 31.36 43.39 -48.33
C THR A 578 30.29 42.30 -48.36
N ARG A 579 30.36 41.34 -49.30
CA ARG A 579 29.41 40.21 -49.38
C ARG A 579 29.69 39.12 -48.33
N ILE A 580 30.95 38.98 -47.90
CA ILE A 580 31.36 38.04 -46.86
C ILE A 580 30.76 38.39 -45.48
N LYS A 581 30.60 39.69 -45.19
CA LYS A 581 30.13 40.17 -43.88
C LYS A 581 28.66 39.80 -43.57
N GLU A 582 27.78 39.76 -44.57
CA GLU A 582 26.38 39.36 -44.39
C GLU A 582 26.23 37.86 -44.17
N GLU A 583 26.98 37.04 -44.90
CA GLU A 583 26.98 35.57 -44.78
C GLU A 583 27.51 35.09 -43.42
N ILE A 584 28.53 35.76 -42.88
CA ILE A 584 29.13 35.46 -41.56
C ILE A 584 28.14 35.70 -40.42
N ASN A 585 27.29 36.72 -40.52
CA ASN A 585 26.39 37.09 -39.43
C ASN A 585 25.23 36.09 -39.28
N ASN A 586 24.72 35.55 -40.40
CA ASN A 586 23.74 34.46 -40.39
C ASN A 586 24.36 33.13 -39.91
N ARG A 587 25.60 32.81 -40.30
CA ARG A 587 26.34 31.63 -39.80
C ARG A 587 26.54 31.66 -38.28
N LYS A 588 26.92 32.81 -37.72
CA LYS A 588 27.10 32.95 -36.25
C LYS A 588 25.83 32.69 -35.45
N LYS A 589 24.66 33.12 -35.95
CA LYS A 589 23.36 32.83 -35.32
C LYS A 589 23.01 31.33 -35.36
N GLN A 590 23.25 30.65 -36.49
CA GLN A 590 23.04 29.20 -36.59
C GLN A 590 24.01 28.42 -35.69
N GLU A 591 25.27 28.83 -35.63
CA GLU A 591 26.29 28.20 -34.77
C GLU A 591 25.94 28.34 -33.28
N GLN A 592 25.45 29.51 -32.83
CA GLN A 592 24.95 29.68 -31.47
C GLN A 592 23.74 28.80 -31.14
N LEU A 593 22.82 28.63 -32.10
CA LEU A 593 21.66 27.75 -31.94
C LEU A 593 22.08 26.27 -31.85
N LEU A 594 23.06 25.86 -32.67
CA LEU A 594 23.64 24.51 -32.65
C LEU A 594 24.40 24.24 -31.35
N ILE A 595 25.14 25.21 -30.83
CA ILE A 595 25.81 25.10 -29.52
C ILE A 595 24.77 24.95 -28.40
N GLN A 596 23.65 25.67 -28.45
CA GLN A 596 22.54 25.49 -27.50
C GLN A 596 21.88 24.11 -27.64
N GLN A 597 21.66 23.62 -28.86
CA GLN A 597 21.13 22.27 -29.08
C GLN A 597 22.10 21.18 -28.60
N SER A 598 23.41 21.34 -28.82
CA SER A 598 24.44 20.42 -28.30
C SER A 598 24.41 20.38 -26.76
N LYS A 599 24.36 21.55 -26.11
CA LYS A 599 24.23 21.65 -24.64
C LYS A 599 22.96 20.98 -24.10
N LEU A 600 21.84 21.13 -24.82
CA LEU A 600 20.56 20.51 -24.44
C LEU A 600 20.53 18.99 -24.72
N ALA A 601 21.20 18.52 -25.77
CA ALA A 601 21.34 17.10 -26.07
C ALA A 601 22.22 16.40 -25.03
N GLU A 602 23.36 16.99 -24.67
CA GLU A 602 24.25 16.52 -23.60
C GLU A 602 23.54 16.56 -22.21
N MET A 603 22.64 17.52 -22.00
CA MET A 603 21.81 17.61 -20.78
C MET A 603 20.87 16.40 -20.62
N GLY A 604 20.29 15.89 -21.71
CA GLY A 604 19.42 14.71 -21.67
C GLY A 604 20.16 13.47 -21.19
N GLU A 605 21.39 13.26 -21.67
CA GLU A 605 22.25 12.15 -21.25
C GLU A 605 22.72 12.33 -19.79
N MET A 606 23.11 13.53 -19.38
CA MET A 606 23.54 13.82 -18.00
C MET A 606 22.40 13.65 -16.98
N ILE A 607 21.16 14.10 -17.28
CA ILE A 607 20.01 13.95 -16.36
C ILE A 607 19.66 12.48 -16.14
N SER A 608 19.62 11.68 -17.21
CA SER A 608 19.37 10.24 -17.12
C SER A 608 20.40 9.55 -16.23
N MET A 609 21.65 10.02 -16.29
CA MET A 609 22.75 9.43 -15.55
C MET A 609 22.85 9.93 -14.10
N ILE A 610 22.44 11.16 -13.80
CA ILE A 610 22.26 11.66 -12.42
C ILE A 610 21.17 10.86 -11.71
N ALA A 611 20.05 10.60 -12.40
CA ALA A 611 19.00 9.75 -11.86
C ALA A 611 19.54 8.34 -11.54
N HIS A 612 20.45 7.81 -12.36
CA HIS A 612 21.14 6.56 -12.09
C HIS A 612 22.07 6.64 -10.86
N GLN A 613 22.89 7.69 -10.78
CA GLN A 613 23.82 7.92 -9.67
C GLN A 613 23.13 8.23 -8.34
N TRP A 614 21.90 8.71 -8.34
CA TRP A 614 21.08 8.88 -7.13
C TRP A 614 20.37 7.60 -6.70
N ARG A 615 19.97 6.77 -7.67
CA ARG A 615 19.31 5.49 -7.37
C ARG A 615 20.23 4.58 -6.54
N GLN A 616 21.54 4.66 -6.76
CA GLN A 616 22.55 3.88 -6.04
C GLN A 616 22.61 4.19 -4.52
N PRO A 617 22.89 5.42 -4.06
CA PRO A 617 22.90 5.76 -2.64
C PRO A 617 21.50 5.63 -2.00
N LEU A 618 20.43 5.89 -2.75
CA LEU A 618 19.06 5.68 -2.26
C LEU A 618 18.75 4.20 -1.99
N SER A 619 19.22 3.30 -2.87
CA SER A 619 19.09 1.85 -2.68
C SER A 619 19.92 1.37 -1.49
N ALA A 620 21.13 1.92 -1.32
CA ALA A 620 21.98 1.64 -0.17
C ALA A 620 21.33 2.12 1.15
N LEU A 621 20.75 3.33 1.17
CA LEU A 621 19.99 3.84 2.32
C LEU A 621 18.79 2.94 2.66
N SER A 622 18.03 2.51 1.65
CA SER A 622 16.92 1.56 1.83
C SER A 622 17.40 0.23 2.45
N THR A 623 18.54 -0.28 1.97
CA THR A 623 19.18 -1.49 2.51
C THR A 623 19.65 -1.31 3.96
N ILE A 624 20.20 -0.14 4.30
CA ILE A 624 20.59 0.20 5.67
C ILE A 624 19.35 0.17 6.58
N ILE A 625 18.25 0.81 6.17
CA ILE A 625 16.99 0.83 6.93
C ILE A 625 16.44 -0.59 7.12
N GLN A 626 16.42 -1.40 6.07
CA GLN A 626 15.97 -2.80 6.14
C GLN A 626 16.85 -3.63 7.08
N ASN A 627 18.17 -3.46 7.04
CA ASN A 627 19.09 -4.18 7.92
C ASN A 627 18.98 -3.76 9.39
N VAL A 628 18.73 -2.47 9.65
CA VAL A 628 18.44 -1.97 11.00
C VAL A 628 17.15 -2.60 11.53
N HIS A 629 16.08 -2.61 10.73
CA HIS A 629 14.81 -3.24 11.09
C HIS A 629 14.94 -4.76 11.29
N LEU A 630 15.68 -5.45 10.42
CA LEU A 630 15.93 -6.89 10.52
C LEU A 630 16.71 -7.23 11.80
N ARG A 631 17.78 -6.50 12.10
CA ARG A 631 18.56 -6.73 13.33
C ARG A 631 17.76 -6.41 14.58
N TYR A 632 16.90 -5.40 14.55
CA TYR A 632 15.96 -5.12 15.64
C TYR A 632 15.01 -6.31 15.85
N SER A 633 14.39 -6.80 14.77
CA SER A 633 13.46 -7.94 14.81
C SER A 633 14.12 -9.24 15.29
N LEU A 634 15.44 -9.39 15.07
CA LEU A 634 16.23 -10.54 15.53
C LEU A 634 16.86 -10.34 16.92
N GLY A 635 16.63 -9.22 17.60
CA GLY A 635 17.26 -8.91 18.90
C GLY A 635 18.79 -8.71 18.83
N LYS A 636 19.34 -8.48 17.63
CA LYS A 636 20.79 -8.34 17.35
C LYS A 636 21.18 -6.90 16.99
N LEU A 637 20.36 -5.92 17.37
CA LEU A 637 20.66 -4.50 17.17
C LEU A 637 21.41 -3.98 18.39
N ASP A 638 22.67 -3.65 18.20
CA ASP A 638 23.50 -3.00 19.21
C ASP A 638 23.84 -1.55 18.83
N LYS A 639 24.28 -0.78 19.83
CA LYS A 639 24.61 0.64 19.68
C LYS A 639 25.76 0.86 18.68
N GLU A 640 26.77 0.00 18.70
CA GLU A 640 27.95 0.12 17.83
C GLU A 640 27.57 -0.05 16.35
N TYR A 641 26.69 -1.02 16.06
CA TYR A 641 26.14 -1.24 14.74
C TYR A 641 25.26 -0.07 14.29
N LEU A 642 24.38 0.44 15.16
CA LEU A 642 23.53 1.59 14.85
C LEU A 642 24.36 2.84 14.56
N ASP A 643 25.41 3.08 15.34
CA ASP A 643 26.35 4.19 15.11
C ASP A 643 27.09 4.04 13.77
N LYS A 644 27.52 2.82 13.41
CA LYS A 644 28.11 2.53 12.09
C LYS A 644 27.13 2.80 10.94
N GLN A 645 25.87 2.38 11.07
CA GLN A 645 24.84 2.63 10.05
C GLN A 645 24.50 4.12 9.91
N ARG A 646 24.51 4.86 11.03
CA ARG A 646 24.29 6.31 11.06
C ARG A 646 25.40 7.06 10.31
N VAL A 647 26.67 6.74 10.58
CA VAL A 647 27.83 7.33 9.88
C VAL A 647 27.75 7.05 8.38
N LEU A 648 27.45 5.81 7.99
CA LEU A 648 27.32 5.42 6.59
C LEU A 648 26.16 6.15 5.88
N SER A 649 25.02 6.31 6.55
CA SER A 649 23.85 7.02 6.00
C SER A 649 24.11 8.51 5.77
N ASN A 650 24.82 9.16 6.71
CA ASN A 650 25.22 10.55 6.56
C ASN A 650 26.19 10.74 5.39
N ALA A 651 27.19 9.86 5.26
CA ALA A 651 28.14 9.90 4.14
C ALA A 651 27.44 9.73 2.78
N LEU A 652 26.44 8.84 2.67
CA LEU A 652 25.64 8.66 1.45
C LEU A 652 24.82 9.91 1.11
N THR A 653 24.23 10.57 2.12
CA THR A 653 23.42 11.77 1.95
C THR A 653 24.28 12.98 1.53
N GLU A 654 25.44 13.14 2.13
CA GLU A 654 26.41 14.19 1.79
C GLU A 654 26.93 14.02 0.36
N LYS A 655 27.22 12.78 -0.06
CA LYS A 655 27.59 12.46 -1.44
C LYS A 655 26.51 12.83 -2.47
N MET A 656 25.24 12.56 -2.15
CA MET A 656 24.11 12.98 -3.01
C MET A 656 24.03 14.52 -3.11
N SER A 657 24.20 15.22 -1.99
CA SER A 657 24.19 16.69 -1.93
C SER A 657 25.33 17.31 -2.73
N GLN A 658 26.55 16.77 -2.63
CA GLN A 658 27.69 17.23 -3.41
C GLN A 658 27.45 17.07 -4.92
N THR A 659 26.88 15.93 -5.33
CA THR A 659 26.56 15.66 -6.74
C THR A 659 25.55 16.68 -7.31
N ILE A 660 24.57 17.10 -6.49
CA ILE A 660 23.62 18.17 -6.84
C ILE A 660 24.33 19.50 -7.03
N ASN A 661 25.23 19.85 -6.11
CA ASN A 661 25.93 21.14 -6.14
C ASN A 661 26.91 21.23 -7.32
N ASP A 662 27.62 20.15 -7.62
CA ASP A 662 28.51 20.06 -8.79
C ASP A 662 27.73 20.27 -10.09
N PHE A 663 26.54 19.66 -10.20
CA PHE A 663 25.64 19.85 -11.33
C PHE A 663 25.09 21.29 -11.41
N ARG A 664 24.60 21.84 -10.29
CA ARG A 664 24.01 23.18 -10.24
C ARG A 664 25.02 24.28 -10.60
N ASN A 665 26.28 24.12 -10.20
CA ASN A 665 27.34 25.08 -10.48
C ASN A 665 27.78 25.10 -11.96
N PHE A 666 27.62 23.99 -12.68
CA PHE A 666 27.92 23.90 -14.11
C PHE A 666 26.96 24.73 -14.99
N PHE A 667 25.72 24.92 -14.57
CA PHE A 667 24.67 25.58 -15.35
C PHE A 667 24.32 27.01 -14.91
N LYS A 668 25.10 27.64 -14.03
CA LYS A 668 24.84 29.04 -13.63
C LYS A 668 24.93 29.95 -14.87
N PRO A 669 23.81 30.53 -15.35
CA PRO A 669 23.82 31.46 -16.47
C PRO A 669 24.38 32.79 -15.96
N ASN A 670 25.28 33.42 -16.72
CA ASN A 670 26.02 34.63 -16.36
C ASN A 670 27.05 34.47 -15.22
N LYS A 671 28.21 33.91 -15.57
CA LYS A 671 29.45 34.43 -15.03
C LYS A 671 29.93 35.51 -15.99
N GLU A 672 30.10 36.74 -15.52
CA GLU A 672 30.78 37.75 -16.32
C GLU A 672 32.27 37.47 -16.27
N LYS A 673 32.96 37.60 -17.40
CA LYS A 673 34.42 37.53 -17.42
C LYS A 673 34.95 38.75 -16.66
N GLN A 674 35.89 38.52 -15.77
CA GLN A 674 36.52 39.59 -15.00
C GLN A 674 38.04 39.50 -15.17
N PRO A 675 38.75 40.64 -15.10
CA PRO A 675 40.20 40.61 -15.04
C PRO A 675 40.61 40.08 -13.67
N PHE A 676 41.42 39.02 -13.64
CA PHE A 676 41.94 38.47 -12.39
C PHE A 676 43.39 38.00 -12.57
N SER A 677 44.16 38.01 -11.48
CA SER A 677 45.55 37.54 -11.45
C SER A 677 45.58 36.01 -11.32
N ILE A 678 46.39 35.36 -12.16
CA ILE A 678 46.66 33.92 -12.05
C ILE A 678 47.40 33.60 -10.74
N GLY A 679 48.32 34.48 -10.33
CA GLY A 679 49.03 34.38 -9.07
C GLY A 679 48.09 34.39 -7.87
N ASP A 680 47.14 35.32 -7.83
CA ASP A 680 46.16 35.44 -6.74
C ASP A 680 45.26 34.20 -6.67
N ALA A 681 44.75 33.72 -7.81
CA ALA A 681 43.93 32.51 -7.88
C ALA A 681 44.68 31.27 -7.35
N LEU A 682 45.97 31.15 -7.68
CA LEU A 682 46.84 30.08 -7.17
C LEU A 682 47.05 30.21 -5.66
N GLN A 683 47.34 31.40 -5.14
CA GLN A 683 47.55 31.63 -3.72
C GLN A 683 46.29 31.36 -2.89
N GLN A 684 45.12 31.83 -3.35
CA GLN A 684 43.85 31.54 -2.70
C GLN A 684 43.55 30.03 -2.69
N THR A 685 43.82 29.34 -3.80
CA THR A 685 43.61 27.88 -3.88
C THR A 685 44.53 27.13 -2.92
N ILE A 686 45.80 27.54 -2.82
CA ILE A 686 46.77 26.96 -1.87
C ILE A 686 46.32 27.23 -0.42
N PHE A 687 45.86 28.44 -0.12
CA PHE A 687 45.38 28.81 1.21
C PHE A 687 44.21 27.91 1.67
N LEU A 688 43.27 27.61 0.76
CA LEU A 688 42.10 26.77 1.07
C LEU A 688 42.44 25.31 1.43
N ILE A 689 43.60 24.82 1.01
CA ILE A 689 44.02 23.42 1.21
C ILE A 689 45.15 23.26 2.23
N ASP A 690 45.75 24.35 2.70
CA ASP A 690 46.97 24.38 3.50
C ASP A 690 46.87 23.53 4.78
N ASP A 691 45.79 23.69 5.55
CA ASP A 691 45.55 22.92 6.79
C ASP A 691 45.42 21.41 6.53
N SER A 692 44.75 21.05 5.43
CA SER A 692 44.60 19.66 5.03
C SER A 692 45.91 19.03 4.55
N PHE A 693 46.85 19.83 4.05
CA PHE A 693 48.13 19.35 3.53
C PHE A 693 49.17 19.25 4.65
N LYS A 694 49.18 20.22 5.58
CA LYS A 694 49.98 20.19 6.81
C LYS A 694 49.66 18.96 7.67
N SER A 695 48.38 18.65 7.87
CA SER A 695 47.94 17.46 8.62
C SER A 695 48.37 16.13 7.98
N ASN A 696 48.75 16.12 6.70
CA ASN A 696 49.23 14.94 5.97
C ASN A 696 50.73 15.02 5.63
N ASN A 697 51.48 15.97 6.21
CA ASN A 697 52.92 16.21 5.95
C ASN A 697 53.27 16.43 4.45
N ILE A 698 52.36 17.00 3.67
CA ILE A 698 52.58 17.30 2.24
C ILE A 698 53.15 18.71 2.10
N LYS A 699 54.33 18.83 1.49
CA LYS A 699 54.99 20.12 1.25
C LYS A 699 54.57 20.69 -0.11
N ILE A 700 54.11 21.94 -0.14
CA ILE A 700 53.85 22.66 -1.39
C ILE A 700 55.01 23.61 -1.65
N GLU A 701 55.72 23.39 -2.76
CA GLU A 701 56.79 24.29 -3.23
C GLU A 701 56.22 25.24 -4.28
N ASN A 702 55.97 26.47 -3.84
CA ASN A 702 55.39 27.51 -4.67
C ASN A 702 56.50 28.32 -5.36
N MET A 703 56.62 28.20 -6.68
CA MET A 703 57.57 28.93 -7.52
C MET A 703 56.82 29.75 -8.58
N ILE A 704 55.93 30.63 -8.12
CA ILE A 704 55.26 31.63 -8.97
C ILE A 704 56.25 32.75 -9.23
N SER A 705 56.87 32.75 -10.41
CA SER A 705 57.83 33.79 -10.83
C SER A 705 57.24 34.78 -11.82
N ASP A 706 56.22 34.36 -12.59
CA ASP A 706 55.54 35.19 -13.58
C ASP A 706 54.04 35.25 -13.27
N ASP A 707 53.51 36.46 -13.05
CA ASP A 707 52.07 36.71 -12.88
C ASP A 707 51.51 37.50 -14.08
N VAL A 708 50.26 37.18 -14.46
CA VAL A 708 49.56 37.79 -15.59
C VAL A 708 48.08 37.95 -15.24
N ILE A 709 47.55 39.13 -15.53
CA ILE A 709 46.10 39.39 -15.46
C ILE A 709 45.45 38.84 -16.72
N ILE A 710 44.50 37.93 -16.57
CA ILE A 710 43.70 37.40 -17.67
C ILE A 710 42.23 37.76 -17.50
N TYR A 711 41.50 37.80 -18.61
CA TYR A 711 40.07 38.09 -18.62
C TYR A 711 39.28 36.78 -18.72
N GLY A 712 38.77 36.29 -17.58
CA GLY A 712 38.16 34.96 -17.49
C GLY A 712 37.38 34.76 -16.20
N PHE A 713 37.33 33.52 -15.71
CA PHE A 713 36.58 33.13 -14.53
C PHE A 713 37.51 32.61 -13.42
N GLU A 714 37.85 33.47 -12.47
CA GLU A 714 38.74 33.14 -11.34
C GLU A 714 38.29 31.87 -10.62
N SER A 715 37.01 31.81 -10.24
CA SER A 715 36.42 30.63 -9.57
C SER A 715 36.52 29.32 -10.36
N GLU A 716 36.45 29.36 -11.69
CA GLU A 716 36.58 28.15 -12.52
C GLU A 716 38.04 27.69 -12.61
N LEU A 717 38.98 28.63 -12.66
CA LEU A 717 40.40 28.28 -12.61
C LEU A 717 40.74 27.70 -11.24
N SER A 718 40.30 28.32 -10.14
CA SER A 718 40.51 27.80 -8.79
C SER A 718 39.94 26.38 -8.63
N GLN A 719 38.79 26.09 -9.25
CA GLN A 719 38.22 24.74 -9.28
C GLN A 719 39.08 23.73 -10.06
N VAL A 720 39.61 24.13 -11.23
CA VAL A 720 40.55 23.29 -12.01
C VAL A 720 41.79 22.95 -11.18
N LEU A 721 42.36 23.98 -10.54
CA LEU A 721 43.55 23.86 -9.69
C LEU A 721 43.29 22.95 -8.49
N LEU A 722 42.18 23.16 -7.78
CA LEU A 722 41.76 22.35 -6.65
C LEU A 722 41.59 20.88 -7.05
N ASN A 723 40.93 20.59 -8.18
CA ASN A 723 40.74 19.23 -8.68
C ASN A 723 42.07 18.52 -9.00
N ILE A 724 43.04 19.23 -9.56
CA ILE A 724 44.35 18.63 -9.87
C ILE A 724 45.13 18.37 -8.58
N ILE A 725 45.19 19.37 -7.69
CA ILE A 725 45.97 19.28 -6.45
C ILE A 725 45.39 18.24 -5.47
N THR A 726 44.07 18.14 -5.35
CA THR A 726 43.42 17.11 -4.53
C THR A 726 43.64 15.71 -5.09
N ASN A 727 43.68 15.53 -6.41
CA ASN A 727 44.04 14.25 -7.02
C ASN A 727 45.48 13.84 -6.70
N SER A 728 46.43 14.78 -6.68
CA SER A 728 47.80 14.51 -6.24
C SER A 728 47.86 14.11 -4.75
N LYS A 729 47.07 14.77 -3.89
CA LYS A 729 46.94 14.38 -2.47
C LYS A 729 46.46 12.94 -2.30
N ASP A 730 45.41 12.56 -2.99
CA ASP A 730 44.86 11.21 -2.92
C ASP A 730 45.89 10.17 -3.37
N ALA A 731 46.63 10.48 -4.43
CA ALA A 731 47.71 9.63 -4.92
C ALA A 731 48.85 9.46 -3.88
N PHE A 732 49.20 10.50 -3.11
CA PHE A 732 50.19 10.37 -2.02
C PHE A 732 49.73 9.45 -0.89
N LEU A 733 48.45 9.54 -0.52
CA LEU A 733 47.89 8.70 0.54
C LEU A 733 47.83 7.23 0.12
N GLU A 734 47.53 6.97 -1.15
CA GLU A 734 47.49 5.62 -1.72
C GLU A 734 48.89 5.00 -1.83
N THR A 735 49.87 5.76 -2.32
CA THR A 735 51.24 5.29 -2.57
C THR A 735 52.17 5.38 -1.35
N LYS A 736 51.73 6.02 -0.26
CA LYS A 736 52.45 6.18 1.03
C LYS A 736 53.87 6.74 0.88
N ILE A 737 54.02 7.81 0.09
CA ILE A 737 55.30 8.49 -0.14
C ILE A 737 55.83 9.10 1.16
N LYS A 738 57.11 8.84 1.50
CA LYS A 738 57.74 9.33 2.73
C LYS A 738 57.90 10.87 2.79
N ASN A 739 58.13 11.52 1.65
CA ASN A 739 58.29 12.98 1.53
C ASN A 739 57.42 13.50 0.37
N PRO A 740 56.10 13.68 0.57
CA PRO A 740 55.20 14.10 -0.50
C PRO A 740 55.36 15.60 -0.80
N VAL A 741 55.62 15.92 -2.06
CA VAL A 741 55.89 17.29 -2.54
C VAL A 741 55.07 17.58 -3.79
N ILE A 742 54.38 18.72 -3.79
CA ILE A 742 53.79 19.30 -4.99
C ILE A 742 54.54 20.57 -5.35
N THR A 743 55.03 20.65 -6.59
CA THR A 743 55.69 21.85 -7.13
C THR A 743 54.76 22.54 -8.11
N ILE A 744 54.50 23.83 -7.84
CA ILE A 744 53.68 24.69 -8.71
C ILE A 744 54.59 25.76 -9.32
N LYS A 745 54.61 25.83 -10.66
CA LYS A 745 55.42 26.79 -11.43
C LYS A 745 54.56 27.52 -12.45
N THR A 746 54.73 28.84 -12.54
CA THR A 746 54.16 29.65 -13.63
C THR A 746 55.28 30.08 -14.58
N LYS A 747 55.00 30.07 -15.88
CA LYS A 747 55.91 30.62 -16.90
C LYS A 747 55.13 31.43 -17.92
N ARG A 748 55.49 32.69 -18.10
CA ARG A 748 54.92 33.56 -19.15
C ARG A 748 55.63 33.29 -20.48
N ALA A 749 54.84 33.07 -21.53
CA ALA A 749 55.27 33.10 -22.93
C ALA A 749 54.60 34.27 -23.66
N GLN A 750 55.02 34.58 -24.89
CA GLN A 750 54.53 35.75 -25.62
C GLN A 750 53.01 35.73 -25.87
N THR A 751 52.41 34.55 -26.03
CA THR A 751 50.99 34.40 -26.41
C THR A 751 50.13 33.69 -25.35
N HIS A 752 50.74 33.15 -24.30
CA HIS A 752 50.06 32.34 -23.29
C HIS A 752 50.85 32.27 -21.97
N ILE A 753 50.15 32.07 -20.87
CA ILE A 753 50.74 31.69 -19.58
C ILE A 753 50.63 30.17 -19.40
N ARG A 754 51.71 29.57 -18.89
CA ARG A 754 51.77 28.15 -18.60
C ARG A 754 51.80 27.92 -17.09
N ILE A 755 50.82 27.21 -16.56
CA ILE A 755 50.78 26.74 -15.18
C ILE A 755 51.20 25.26 -15.18
N LEU A 756 52.20 24.94 -14.38
CA LEU A 756 52.78 23.61 -14.26
C LEU A 756 52.61 23.12 -12.84
N ILE A 757 51.86 22.03 -12.69
CA ILE A 757 51.65 21.36 -11.40
C ILE A 757 52.30 19.99 -11.51
N SER A 758 53.26 19.70 -10.64
CA SER A 758 53.98 18.42 -10.62
C SER A 758 53.97 17.83 -9.22
N ASP A 759 53.71 16.53 -9.11
CA ASP A 759 53.79 15.78 -7.87
C ASP A 759 54.90 14.72 -7.94
N ASN A 760 55.22 14.10 -6.80
CA ASN A 760 56.07 12.92 -6.71
C ASN A 760 55.27 11.68 -6.24
N ALA A 761 54.00 11.57 -6.64
CA ALA A 761 53.07 10.55 -6.16
C ALA A 761 53.13 9.23 -6.97
N GLY A 762 54.18 9.02 -7.77
CA GLY A 762 54.21 7.97 -8.79
C GLY A 762 53.49 8.39 -10.09
N GLY A 763 53.70 7.65 -11.17
CA GLY A 763 53.11 7.95 -12.47
C GLY A 763 51.71 7.33 -12.68
N ILE A 764 50.97 7.85 -13.65
CA ILE A 764 49.71 7.26 -14.13
C ILE A 764 50.04 6.11 -15.10
N ASN A 765 49.36 4.98 -15.00
CA ASN A 765 49.58 3.87 -15.94
C ASN A 765 49.33 4.31 -17.41
N GLU A 766 50.26 3.98 -18.32
CA GLU A 766 50.23 4.44 -19.72
C GLU A 766 48.98 3.99 -20.48
N SER A 767 48.37 2.87 -20.08
CA SER A 767 47.12 2.37 -20.67
C SER A 767 45.90 3.26 -20.40
N ILE A 768 45.95 4.08 -19.34
CA ILE A 768 44.82 4.90 -18.90
C ILE A 768 45.07 6.40 -18.99
N ILE A 769 46.32 6.85 -19.20
CA ILE A 769 46.68 8.28 -19.20
C ILE A 769 45.88 9.12 -20.22
N ASN A 770 45.53 8.53 -21.37
CA ASN A 770 44.73 9.19 -22.40
C ASN A 770 43.23 9.21 -22.07
N LYS A 771 42.79 8.35 -21.14
CA LYS A 771 41.40 8.20 -20.71
C LYS A 771 41.05 9.02 -19.48
N ILE A 772 42.04 9.56 -18.74
CA ILE A 772 41.75 10.29 -17.49
C ILE A 772 40.92 11.56 -17.66
N PHE A 773 40.86 12.07 -18.90
CA PHE A 773 40.03 13.20 -19.27
C PHE A 773 38.73 12.77 -19.98
N GLU A 774 38.44 11.47 -20.07
CA GLU A 774 37.13 10.99 -20.52
C GLU A 774 36.14 11.13 -19.36
N PRO A 775 34.86 11.47 -19.65
CA PRO A 775 33.86 11.58 -18.60
C PRO A 775 33.65 10.22 -17.90
N TYR A 776 33.51 10.26 -16.57
CA TYR A 776 33.30 9.10 -15.70
C TYR A 776 34.46 8.13 -15.58
N PHE A 777 35.62 8.46 -16.17
CA PHE A 777 36.82 7.67 -15.98
C PHE A 777 37.38 7.91 -14.58
N THR A 778 37.41 6.87 -13.74
CA THR A 778 38.07 6.91 -12.43
C THR A 778 38.73 5.58 -12.12
N THR A 779 39.87 5.65 -11.44
CA THR A 779 40.60 4.48 -10.91
C THR A 779 40.31 4.23 -9.44
N LYS A 780 39.51 5.11 -8.80
CA LYS A 780 39.13 5.02 -7.38
C LYS A 780 37.88 4.15 -7.24
N ASP A 781 37.71 3.47 -6.10
CA ASP A 781 36.49 2.72 -5.80
C ASP A 781 35.24 3.60 -5.97
N SER A 782 34.13 2.99 -6.41
CA SER A 782 32.85 3.66 -6.71
C SER A 782 32.31 4.57 -5.58
N TYR A 783 32.82 4.40 -4.36
CA TYR A 783 32.50 5.25 -3.21
C TYR A 783 33.24 6.60 -3.18
N ASN A 784 34.46 6.74 -3.73
CA ASN A 784 35.34 7.89 -3.50
C ASN A 784 35.66 8.76 -4.74
N GLY A 785 35.28 8.35 -5.96
CA GLY A 785 35.58 9.12 -7.18
C GLY A 785 34.38 9.26 -8.10
N THR A 786 34.04 10.50 -8.50
CA THR A 786 32.94 10.77 -9.46
C THR A 786 33.38 10.62 -10.93
N GLY A 787 34.69 10.58 -11.20
CA GLY A 787 35.24 10.53 -12.57
C GLY A 787 34.95 11.78 -13.42
N LEU A 788 34.36 12.81 -12.82
CA LEU A 788 33.98 14.04 -13.51
C LEU A 788 35.00 15.17 -13.35
N GLY A 789 35.77 15.19 -12.25
CA GLY A 789 36.63 16.33 -11.90
C GLY A 789 37.64 16.70 -12.99
N LEU A 790 38.39 15.74 -13.54
CA LEU A 790 39.40 16.00 -14.57
C LEU A 790 38.78 16.28 -15.96
N TYR A 791 37.69 15.61 -16.31
CA TYR A 791 36.91 15.90 -17.51
C TYR A 791 36.40 17.36 -17.48
N MET A 792 35.81 17.76 -16.35
CA MET A 792 35.35 19.14 -16.11
C MET A 792 36.50 20.13 -16.17
N SER A 793 37.66 19.80 -15.58
CA SER A 793 38.85 20.63 -15.66
C SER A 793 39.30 20.86 -17.11
N LYS A 794 39.25 19.82 -17.96
CA LYS A 794 39.58 19.95 -19.38
C LYS A 794 38.56 20.82 -20.12
N MET A 795 37.27 20.64 -19.86
CA MET A 795 36.20 21.44 -20.46
C MET A 795 36.31 22.92 -20.09
N ILE A 796 36.57 23.24 -18.81
CA ILE A 796 36.75 24.62 -18.36
C ILE A 796 37.92 25.28 -19.08
N ILE A 797 39.07 24.61 -19.14
CA ILE A 797 40.27 25.18 -19.76
C ILE A 797 40.10 25.31 -21.28
N GLU A 798 39.63 24.27 -21.97
CA GLU A 798 39.57 24.26 -23.44
C GLU A 798 38.39 25.06 -23.99
N GLN A 799 37.21 24.97 -23.38
CA GLN A 799 35.99 25.61 -23.89
C GLN A 799 35.77 27.01 -23.31
N ASN A 800 35.96 27.22 -22.00
CA ASN A 800 35.64 28.50 -21.37
C ASN A 800 36.82 29.49 -21.43
N MET A 801 38.05 28.98 -21.34
CA MET A 801 39.28 29.79 -21.30
C MET A 801 40.10 29.75 -22.60
N GLN A 802 39.65 29.00 -23.62
CA GLN A 802 40.34 28.83 -24.92
C GLN A 802 41.80 28.36 -24.76
N GLY A 803 42.04 27.61 -23.68
CA GLY A 803 43.34 27.09 -23.30
C GLY A 803 43.52 25.64 -23.71
N HIS A 804 44.54 25.02 -23.14
CA HIS A 804 44.79 23.59 -23.29
C HIS A 804 45.25 22.97 -21.97
N LEU A 805 44.69 21.80 -21.62
CA LEU A 805 45.08 21.02 -20.45
C LEU A 805 45.68 19.70 -20.90
N SER A 806 46.90 19.41 -20.44
CA SER A 806 47.60 18.15 -20.76
C SER A 806 48.28 17.57 -19.53
N VAL A 807 48.53 16.27 -19.58
CA VAL A 807 49.17 15.48 -18.51
C VAL A 807 50.32 14.66 -19.10
N LYS A 808 51.40 14.50 -18.35
CA LYS A 808 52.50 13.58 -18.69
C LYS A 808 53.09 12.97 -17.41
N ASN A 809 53.54 11.73 -17.48
CA ASN A 809 54.36 11.15 -16.42
C ASN A 809 55.76 11.79 -16.42
N ILE A 810 56.30 12.00 -15.22
CA ILE A 810 57.68 12.43 -14.97
C ILE A 810 58.36 11.41 -14.06
N PRO A 811 59.71 11.41 -13.94
CA PRO A 811 60.38 10.53 -13.01
C PRO A 811 59.80 10.69 -11.60
N ASN A 812 59.26 9.59 -11.06
CA ASN A 812 58.62 9.49 -9.75
C ASN A 812 57.29 10.26 -9.56
N GLY A 813 56.60 10.71 -10.62
CA GLY A 813 55.34 11.47 -10.46
C GLY A 813 54.59 11.83 -11.74
N VAL A 814 53.65 12.78 -11.62
CA VAL A 814 52.84 13.28 -12.74
C VAL A 814 53.03 14.79 -12.90
N LYS A 815 52.94 15.28 -14.14
CA LYS A 815 52.95 16.70 -14.47
C LYS A 815 51.74 17.11 -15.29
N PHE A 816 50.91 17.98 -14.72
CA PHE A 816 49.85 18.68 -15.43
C PHE A 816 50.37 20.01 -15.99
N SER A 817 50.03 20.29 -17.25
CA SER A 817 50.36 21.55 -17.93
C SER A 817 49.08 22.22 -18.42
N ILE A 818 48.81 23.40 -17.87
CA ILE A 818 47.68 24.26 -18.25
C ILE A 818 48.25 25.42 -19.07
N TYR A 819 47.68 25.65 -20.26
CA TYR A 819 48.04 26.73 -21.15
C TYR A 819 46.84 27.66 -21.29
N ILE A 820 46.98 28.94 -20.94
CA ILE A 820 45.91 29.93 -21.06
C ILE A 820 46.40 31.10 -21.94
N PRO A 821 45.70 31.48 -23.02
CA PRO A 821 46.11 32.58 -23.89
C PRO A 821 46.16 33.91 -23.15
N ILE A 822 47.19 34.72 -23.43
CA ILE A 822 47.31 36.10 -22.94
C ILE A 822 46.77 37.01 -24.03
N ASN A 823 45.68 37.72 -23.75
CA ASN A 823 45.02 38.55 -24.75
C ASN A 823 45.69 39.95 -24.81
N ILE A 824 46.65 40.10 -25.73
CA ILE A 824 47.54 41.28 -25.83
C ILE A 824 46.76 42.59 -26.14
N ASN A 825 45.60 42.51 -26.80
CA ASN A 825 44.82 43.69 -27.16
C ASN A 825 44.14 44.40 -25.98
N ASN A 826 43.98 43.76 -24.82
CA ASN A 826 43.38 44.40 -23.64
C ASN A 826 44.42 45.02 -22.69
N GLU A 827 45.70 44.65 -22.79
CA GLU A 827 46.79 45.29 -22.01
C GLU A 827 46.92 46.80 -22.34
N LEU A 828 46.64 47.21 -23.59
CA LEU A 828 46.66 48.61 -24.01
C LEU A 828 45.48 49.43 -23.46
N SER A 829 44.31 48.81 -23.23
CA SER A 829 43.15 49.50 -22.65
C SER A 829 43.21 49.63 -21.13
N ILE A 830 43.90 48.70 -20.46
CA ILE A 830 43.99 48.67 -18.99
C ILE A 830 45.12 49.59 -18.49
N LYS A 831 46.21 49.78 -19.25
CA LYS A 831 47.24 50.80 -18.93
C LYS A 831 46.73 52.24 -18.98
N ASN A 832 45.58 52.52 -19.60
CA ASN A 832 44.97 53.85 -19.67
C ASN A 832 43.86 54.08 -18.63
N LYS A 833 43.68 53.16 -17.67
CA LYS A 833 42.62 53.24 -16.64
C LYS A 833 43.08 52.89 -15.22
N ILE A 834 44.38 52.88 -14.96
CA ILE A 834 44.96 52.93 -13.60
C ILE A 834 45.37 54.36 -13.32
#